data_AF-A0A2T6BUJ3-F1
#
_entry.id   AF-A0A2T6BUJ3-F1
#
_cell.length_a   1.000
_cell.length_b   1.000
_cell.length_c   1.000
_cell.angle_alpha   90.00
_cell.angle_beta   90.00
_cell.angle_gamma   90.00
#
_symmetry.space_group_name_H-M   'P 1'
#
loop_
_entity.id
_entity.type
_entity.pdbx_description
1 polymer ?
#
loop_
_entity_poly.entity_id
_entity_poly.type
_entity_poly.pdbx_seq_one_letter_code
_entity_poly.pdbx_strand_id
1 'polypeptide(L)'
;MKPITTLVTILCAVFMYGQNPMSVKFNRVSPKELSMTSYAKDLKAHAVVLEEYGECYFEVMNDQYFIIKHYYVKIKILDKQGIEEVSNIQIPFYKGKNAFEVIKNIKAITHNPGETDELESDQIFSVDINKYYGEKRFTFPNVKAGSVLEYQYTLESPFYFNFEGWDFQSNIPKIYSEFSAKIPANFRYNRTLKGFQKLDVNSAKVEKGCFRVAGVLGRADCEVLKYAMKDIPAFHDESFMLSRNNYLSKIAFELSEEVLYSGGKNVYTKTWKAVDKEMRKDKDIGAQVRKNTFFKNQLPDEILDISSELEKARRIYEFIKNHYTWNGEYGLFGDANVRQAFQDKTGNVAEVNLSLINSLLAADIKTETVMLSTRAKGLPTQKHPVMSDFNYLIAKVTIGKETFLLDATEKMLSFGLLPLRALNYNGRAMDFKNPSYWFTITPYQQNRQNTTLTITVDEDGVAKGKLSQNNTGYLAYEKRAELAEQGSDAYLDDFENSMPFLEVTDYEVSERLDAEKPIKEMFTLEFDEEFSDGETFIDPFFLKNFSKNPFQLEARQYPVDFAFSRVYTTRFLLSIPSNFEFTDIPENQNFTLANGKAVCGIKTIQQGAQLNLSFKLILNNYYYEAEEYQELKDFFAKLSILQKNTRIGIKKKL
;
A
#
# COMPACT_ATOMS: atom_id res chain seq x y z
N MET A 1 -69.99 -24.19 43.46
CA MET A 1 -69.77 -23.48 42.18
C MET A 1 -69.22 -22.09 42.46
N LYS A 2 -67.90 -21.90 42.36
CA LYS A 2 -67.23 -20.59 42.22
C LYS A 2 -65.87 -20.85 41.55
N PRO A 3 -65.69 -20.54 40.25
CA PRO A 3 -64.36 -20.49 39.63
C PRO A 3 -63.86 -19.04 39.66
N ILE A 4 -62.66 -18.79 40.20
CA ILE A 4 -61.41 -18.69 39.43
C ILE A 4 -61.50 -17.54 38.41
N THR A 5 -61.34 -16.30 38.89
CA THR A 5 -61.15 -15.09 38.07
C THR A 5 -60.00 -14.25 38.62
N THR A 6 -58.91 -14.91 39.01
CA THR A 6 -57.69 -14.22 39.49
C THR A 6 -56.42 -14.98 39.14
N LEU A 7 -56.37 -15.60 37.95
CA LEU A 7 -55.19 -16.33 37.46
C LEU A 7 -54.92 -16.17 35.96
N VAL A 8 -55.33 -15.06 35.35
CA VAL A 8 -55.08 -14.80 33.91
C VAL A 8 -54.19 -13.56 33.68
N THR A 9 -53.96 -12.71 34.68
CA THR A 9 -53.19 -11.46 34.51
C THR A 9 -51.69 -11.56 34.86
N ILE A 10 -51.18 -12.73 35.23
CA ILE A 10 -49.76 -12.96 35.60
C ILE A 10 -48.99 -13.82 34.58
N LEU A 11 -49.61 -14.19 33.43
CA LEU A 11 -48.95 -15.00 32.40
C LEU A 11 -48.54 -14.23 31.13
N CYS A 12 -48.57 -12.89 31.14
CA CYS A 12 -48.11 -12.05 30.01
C CYS A 12 -46.79 -11.31 30.27
N ALA A 13 -46.10 -11.58 31.37
CA ALA A 13 -44.93 -10.79 31.80
C ALA A 13 -43.62 -11.58 31.87
N VAL A 14 -43.37 -12.60 31.03
CA VAL A 14 -42.01 -13.17 30.90
C VAL A 14 -41.75 -13.77 29.51
N PHE A 15 -41.89 -12.95 28.47
CA PHE A 15 -41.15 -13.17 27.22
C PHE A 15 -40.50 -11.85 26.78
N MET A 16 -39.77 -11.21 27.69
CA MET A 16 -38.69 -10.31 27.25
C MET A 16 -37.57 -11.20 26.71
N TYR A 17 -37.73 -11.63 25.45
CA TYR A 17 -36.59 -12.02 24.65
C TYR A 17 -35.56 -10.90 24.76
N GLY A 18 -34.31 -11.24 25.09
CA GLY A 18 -33.22 -10.27 25.15
C GLY A 18 -33.19 -9.50 23.83
N GLN A 19 -33.68 -8.26 23.86
CA GLN A 19 -33.62 -7.41 22.68
C GLN A 19 -32.16 -7.15 22.42
N ASN A 20 -31.72 -7.46 21.19
CA ASN A 20 -30.41 -7.07 20.72
C ASN A 20 -30.25 -5.56 21.02
N PRO A 21 -29.25 -5.12 21.78
CA PRO A 21 -29.09 -3.71 22.12
C PRO A 21 -29.03 -2.80 20.89
N MET A 22 -28.68 -3.33 19.71
CA MET A 22 -28.77 -2.62 18.43
C MET A 22 -30.21 -2.46 17.91
N SER A 23 -31.12 -3.41 18.13
CA SER A 23 -32.52 -3.25 17.72
C SER A 23 -33.24 -2.14 18.49
N VAL A 24 -32.72 -1.76 19.66
CA VAL A 24 -33.23 -0.64 20.45
C VAL A 24 -32.80 0.72 19.86
N LYS A 25 -31.71 0.76 19.08
CA LYS A 25 -31.15 2.00 18.52
C LYS A 25 -31.61 2.32 17.11
N PHE A 26 -31.88 1.28 16.31
CA PHE A 26 -32.28 1.40 14.91
C PHE A 26 -33.61 2.14 14.73
N ASN A 27 -33.72 2.94 13.67
CA ASN A 27 -34.92 3.74 13.32
C ASN A 27 -35.28 4.73 14.45
N ARG A 28 -34.26 5.41 14.97
CA ARG A 28 -34.42 6.45 16.01
C ARG A 28 -33.55 7.64 15.67
N VAL A 29 -34.09 8.53 14.83
CA VAL A 29 -33.47 9.81 14.49
C VAL A 29 -34.19 10.94 15.22
N SER A 30 -33.42 11.76 15.92
CA SER A 30 -33.89 12.96 16.60
C SER A 30 -34.02 14.14 15.62
N PRO A 31 -34.91 15.10 15.90
CA PRO A 31 -35.00 16.33 15.10
C PRO A 31 -33.68 17.09 15.02
N LYS A 32 -32.85 17.04 16.07
CA LYS A 32 -31.54 17.69 16.12
C LYS A 32 -30.56 17.09 15.10
N GLU A 33 -30.56 15.77 14.94
CA GLU A 33 -29.73 15.09 13.94
C GLU A 33 -30.20 15.44 12.52
N LEU A 34 -31.52 15.48 12.27
CA LEU A 34 -32.07 15.92 10.98
C LEU A 34 -31.76 17.39 10.67
N SER A 35 -31.77 18.27 11.67
CA SER A 35 -31.48 19.70 11.47
C SER A 35 -29.98 20.03 11.41
N MET A 36 -29.09 19.07 11.65
CA MET A 36 -27.64 19.30 11.59
C MET A 36 -27.22 19.67 10.16
N THR A 37 -26.43 20.73 10.00
CA THR A 37 -25.94 21.20 8.68
C THR A 37 -24.42 21.27 8.58
N SER A 38 -23.70 21.17 9.71
CA SER A 38 -22.25 21.09 9.77
C SER A 38 -21.79 20.33 11.01
N TYR A 39 -20.54 19.85 11.00
CA TYR A 39 -19.92 19.24 12.17
C TYR A 39 -18.83 20.15 12.74
N ALA A 40 -19.01 20.60 13.98
CA ALA A 40 -18.16 21.65 14.56
C ALA A 40 -16.66 21.27 14.70
N LYS A 41 -16.34 19.98 14.82
CA LYS A 41 -14.96 19.50 14.94
C LYS A 41 -14.28 19.25 13.59
N ASP A 42 -15.05 19.23 12.51
CA ASP A 42 -14.54 19.17 11.15
C ASP A 42 -15.50 19.92 10.22
N LEU A 43 -15.23 21.22 10.03
CA LEU A 43 -16.05 22.10 9.20
C LEU A 43 -15.97 21.76 7.70
N LYS A 44 -15.03 20.89 7.30
CA LYS A 44 -14.88 20.43 5.91
C LYS A 44 -15.57 19.11 5.65
N ALA A 45 -16.14 18.47 6.68
CA ALA A 45 -16.83 17.19 6.54
C ALA A 45 -18.10 17.35 5.69
N HIS A 46 -18.25 16.47 4.71
CA HIS A 46 -19.44 16.36 3.86
C HIS A 46 -20.49 15.38 4.41
N ALA A 47 -20.03 14.44 5.24
CA ALA A 47 -20.85 13.56 6.05
C ALA A 47 -20.17 13.28 7.39
N VAL A 48 -20.92 12.83 8.40
CA VAL A 48 -20.39 12.48 9.71
C VAL A 48 -21.12 11.27 10.29
N VAL A 49 -20.37 10.31 10.82
CA VAL A 49 -20.96 9.20 11.57
C VAL A 49 -21.39 9.72 12.94
N LEU A 50 -22.69 9.67 13.21
CA LEU A 50 -23.25 10.09 14.49
C LEU A 50 -22.96 9.05 15.56
N GLU A 51 -23.24 7.79 15.23
CA GLU A 51 -22.91 6.66 16.08
C GLU A 51 -22.65 5.41 15.24
N GLU A 52 -21.70 4.59 15.70
CA GLU A 52 -21.35 3.32 15.10
C GLU A 52 -21.15 2.27 16.20
N TYR A 53 -21.71 1.08 15.99
CA TYR A 53 -21.69 0.02 16.96
C TYR A 53 -21.37 -1.33 16.29
N GLY A 54 -20.42 -2.04 16.90
CA GLY A 54 -20.10 -3.42 16.58
C GLY A 54 -20.22 -4.31 17.82
N GLU A 55 -20.88 -5.45 17.66
CA GLU A 55 -20.87 -6.50 18.67
C GLU A 55 -20.45 -7.81 18.01
N CYS A 56 -19.39 -8.42 18.55
CA CYS A 56 -18.96 -9.74 18.13
C CYS A 56 -19.09 -10.74 19.27
N TYR A 57 -19.64 -11.91 18.99
CA TYR A 57 -19.71 -12.99 19.97
C TYR A 57 -19.69 -14.35 19.27
N PHE A 58 -19.48 -15.40 20.06
CA PHE A 58 -19.38 -16.75 19.54
C PHE A 58 -20.70 -17.48 19.69
N GLU A 59 -21.06 -18.24 18.67
CA GLU A 59 -22.14 -19.23 18.70
C GLU A 59 -21.63 -20.59 18.22
N VAL A 60 -22.31 -21.66 18.62
CA VAL A 60 -22.10 -22.99 18.05
C VAL A 60 -23.29 -23.33 17.18
N MET A 61 -23.05 -23.51 15.89
CA MET A 61 -24.04 -23.94 14.91
C MET A 61 -23.51 -25.18 14.20
N ASN A 62 -24.31 -26.25 14.15
CA ASN A 62 -23.91 -27.53 13.53
C ASN A 62 -22.56 -28.06 14.03
N ASP A 63 -22.35 -28.03 15.36
CA ASP A 63 -21.11 -28.46 16.04
C ASP A 63 -19.84 -27.68 15.63
N GLN A 64 -19.99 -26.52 14.99
CA GLN A 64 -18.90 -25.64 14.59
C GLN A 64 -19.02 -24.27 15.28
N TYR A 65 -17.88 -23.67 15.58
CA TYR A 65 -17.82 -22.31 16.12
C TYR A 65 -18.01 -21.29 15.01
N PHE A 66 -18.89 -20.33 15.26
CA PHE A 66 -19.07 -19.16 14.42
C PHE A 66 -18.82 -17.91 15.24
N ILE A 67 -18.19 -16.92 14.60
CA ILE A 67 -18.22 -15.54 15.07
C ILE A 67 -19.44 -14.89 14.43
N ILE A 68 -20.32 -14.38 15.28
CA ILE A 68 -21.46 -13.57 14.89
C ILE A 68 -21.09 -12.11 15.15
N LYS A 69 -21.05 -11.32 14.09
CA LYS A 69 -20.87 -9.87 14.16
C LYS A 69 -22.18 -9.20 13.80
N HIS A 70 -22.69 -8.41 14.72
CA HIS A 70 -23.72 -7.43 14.41
C HIS A 70 -23.08 -6.07 14.23
N TYR A 71 -23.49 -5.38 13.17
CA TYR A 71 -22.99 -4.05 12.84
C TYR A 71 -24.18 -3.10 12.70
N TYR A 72 -24.06 -1.90 13.24
CA TYR A 72 -25.01 -0.81 13.05
C TYR A 72 -24.27 0.52 12.93
N VAL A 73 -24.74 1.39 12.04
CA VAL A 73 -24.22 2.75 11.90
C VAL A 73 -25.33 3.72 11.55
N LYS A 74 -25.20 4.95 12.06
CA LYS A 74 -26.01 6.12 11.73
C LYS A 74 -25.12 7.24 11.20
N ILE A 75 -25.39 7.72 9.99
CA ILE A 75 -24.57 8.69 9.26
C ILE A 75 -25.43 9.90 8.91
N LYS A 76 -24.92 11.10 9.17
CA LYS A 76 -25.53 12.36 8.74
C LYS A 76 -24.90 12.85 7.44
N ILE A 77 -25.72 13.13 6.44
CA ILE A 77 -25.32 13.81 5.20
C ILE A 77 -25.42 15.32 5.40
N LEU A 78 -24.34 16.05 5.18
CA LEU A 78 -24.29 17.50 5.39
C LEU A 78 -24.55 18.26 4.08
N ASP A 79 -24.05 17.73 2.96
CA ASP A 79 -24.21 18.34 1.64
C ASP A 79 -24.25 17.28 0.51
N LYS A 80 -24.16 17.74 -0.75
CA LYS A 80 -24.24 16.88 -1.94
C LYS A 80 -23.03 15.96 -2.07
N GLN A 81 -21.83 16.43 -1.75
CA GLN A 81 -20.61 15.60 -1.79
C GLN A 81 -20.74 14.42 -0.81
N GLY A 82 -21.36 14.65 0.35
CA GLY A 82 -21.60 13.59 1.33
C GLY A 82 -22.45 12.45 0.79
N ILE A 83 -23.37 12.73 -0.14
CA ILE A 83 -24.19 11.70 -0.81
C ILE A 83 -23.28 10.76 -1.60
N GLU A 84 -22.35 11.31 -2.39
CA GLU A 84 -21.44 10.53 -3.24
C GLU A 84 -20.49 9.67 -2.39
N GLU A 85 -20.05 10.18 -1.23
CA GLU A 85 -19.09 9.50 -0.37
C GLU A 85 -19.66 8.28 0.38
N VAL A 86 -20.95 8.29 0.78
CA VAL A 86 -21.48 7.28 1.72
C VAL A 86 -22.78 6.58 1.29
N SER A 87 -23.42 6.98 0.19
CA SER A 87 -24.73 6.39 -0.18
C SER A 87 -24.62 4.97 -0.75
N ASN A 88 -23.45 4.59 -1.25
CA ASN A 88 -23.19 3.26 -1.80
C ASN A 88 -22.45 2.41 -0.76
N ILE A 89 -23.08 1.32 -0.30
CA ILE A 89 -22.52 0.44 0.72
C ILE A 89 -22.01 -0.85 0.08
N GLN A 90 -20.80 -1.24 0.48
CA GLN A 90 -20.13 -2.48 0.07
C GLN A 90 -19.70 -3.22 1.34
N ILE A 91 -20.24 -4.42 1.55
CA ILE A 91 -19.94 -5.26 2.72
C ILE A 91 -19.18 -6.50 2.22
N PRO A 92 -17.86 -6.58 2.40
CA PRO A 92 -17.08 -7.74 1.97
C PRO A 92 -17.34 -8.94 2.87
N PHE A 93 -17.21 -10.13 2.31
CA PHE A 93 -17.25 -11.41 3.02
C PHE A 93 -16.25 -12.40 2.42
N TYR A 94 -15.57 -13.15 3.28
CA TYR A 94 -14.52 -14.10 2.89
C TYR A 94 -15.10 -15.43 2.40
N LYS A 95 -14.52 -15.94 1.31
CA LYS A 95 -14.78 -17.25 0.70
C LYS A 95 -13.57 -18.15 0.92
N GLY A 96 -13.64 -18.97 1.96
CA GLY A 96 -12.67 -20.04 2.16
C GLY A 96 -12.88 -21.18 1.16
N LYS A 97 -11.95 -22.15 1.16
CA LYS A 97 -12.00 -23.30 0.24
C LYS A 97 -13.25 -24.18 0.41
N ASN A 98 -13.65 -24.40 1.66
CA ASN A 98 -14.74 -25.33 2.02
C ASN A 98 -15.85 -24.66 2.86
N ALA A 99 -15.73 -23.36 3.15
CA ALA A 99 -16.65 -22.60 3.97
C ALA A 99 -16.62 -21.14 3.50
N PHE A 100 -17.64 -20.35 3.84
CA PHE A 100 -17.70 -18.94 3.49
C PHE A 100 -18.43 -18.16 4.58
N GLU A 101 -18.14 -16.88 4.65
CA GLU A 101 -18.84 -15.93 5.48
C GLU A 101 -20.20 -15.57 4.89
N VAL A 102 -21.20 -15.40 5.75
CA VAL A 102 -22.57 -15.09 5.35
C VAL A 102 -22.97 -13.73 5.89
N ILE A 103 -23.38 -12.82 5.00
CA ILE A 103 -24.03 -11.56 5.38
C ILE A 103 -25.54 -11.72 5.26
N LYS A 104 -26.27 -11.43 6.33
CA LYS A 104 -27.74 -11.48 6.40
C LYS A 104 -28.32 -10.35 7.24
N ASN A 105 -29.65 -10.29 7.32
CA ASN A 105 -30.39 -9.30 8.09
C ASN A 105 -29.99 -7.84 7.75
N ILE A 106 -29.64 -7.58 6.50
CA ILE A 106 -29.35 -6.24 6.03
C ILE A 106 -30.64 -5.43 6.11
N LYS A 107 -30.60 -4.29 6.81
CA LYS A 107 -31.64 -3.27 6.81
C LYS A 107 -31.00 -1.92 6.64
N ALA A 108 -31.57 -1.07 5.80
CA ALA A 108 -31.11 0.29 5.59
C ALA A 108 -32.29 1.24 5.45
N ILE A 109 -32.20 2.43 6.03
CA ILE A 109 -33.25 3.46 6.01
C ILE A 109 -32.63 4.82 5.74
N THR A 110 -33.24 5.58 4.84
CA THR A 110 -33.00 7.02 4.66
C THR A 110 -34.05 7.79 5.44
N HIS A 111 -33.61 8.64 6.37
CA HIS A 111 -34.47 9.56 7.11
C HIS A 111 -34.33 10.97 6.54
N ASN A 112 -35.43 11.48 6.00
CA ASN A 112 -35.57 12.84 5.51
C ASN A 112 -36.52 13.61 6.45
N PRO A 113 -36.55 14.96 6.40
CA PRO A 113 -37.53 15.72 7.17
C PRO A 113 -38.98 15.37 6.77
N GLY A 114 -39.66 14.60 7.62
CA GLY A 114 -41.07 14.22 7.44
C GLY A 114 -41.34 12.97 6.60
N GLU A 115 -40.30 12.33 6.05
CA GLU A 115 -40.42 11.10 5.24
C GLU A 115 -39.27 10.13 5.55
N THR A 116 -39.54 8.83 5.41
CA THR A 116 -38.55 7.77 5.60
C THR A 116 -38.67 6.75 4.48
N ASP A 117 -37.54 6.35 3.91
CA ASP A 117 -37.47 5.40 2.82
C ASP A 117 -36.64 4.19 3.24
N GLU A 118 -37.25 3.01 3.28
CA GLU A 118 -36.56 1.77 3.60
C GLU A 118 -35.99 1.12 2.33
N LEU A 119 -34.84 0.47 2.46
CA LEU A 119 -34.24 -0.32 1.40
C LEU A 119 -35.01 -1.64 1.23
N GLU A 120 -35.47 -1.91 0.02
CA GLU A 120 -36.15 -3.16 -0.32
C GLU A 120 -35.15 -4.31 -0.52
N SER A 121 -35.58 -5.53 -0.20
CA SER A 121 -34.69 -6.70 -0.21
C SER A 121 -34.13 -7.06 -1.60
N ASP A 122 -34.83 -6.71 -2.68
CA ASP A 122 -34.43 -6.93 -4.07
C ASP A 122 -33.40 -5.90 -4.58
N GLN A 123 -33.17 -4.83 -3.80
CA GLN A 123 -32.14 -3.81 -4.07
C GLN A 123 -30.77 -4.18 -3.48
N ILE A 124 -30.64 -5.37 -2.88
CA ILE A 124 -29.39 -5.87 -2.31
C ILE A 124 -28.79 -6.91 -3.25
N PHE A 125 -27.61 -6.61 -3.78
CA PHE A 125 -26.92 -7.44 -4.75
C PHE A 125 -25.71 -8.14 -4.14
N SER A 126 -25.34 -9.30 -4.69
CA SER A 126 -24.09 -9.99 -4.37
C SER A 126 -23.16 -9.92 -5.57
N VAL A 127 -21.93 -9.50 -5.35
CA VAL A 127 -20.91 -9.39 -6.41
C VAL A 127 -19.75 -10.30 -6.06
N ASP A 128 -19.34 -11.12 -7.03
CA ASP A 128 -18.12 -11.91 -6.90
C ASP A 128 -16.91 -11.03 -7.25
N ILE A 129 -15.93 -10.94 -6.34
CA ILE A 129 -14.75 -10.08 -6.52
C ILE A 129 -13.56 -10.92 -7.00
N ASN A 130 -13.28 -12.04 -6.32
CA ASN A 130 -12.22 -12.97 -6.68
C ASN A 130 -12.43 -14.33 -5.98
N LYS A 131 -11.50 -15.27 -6.15
CA LYS A 131 -11.59 -16.60 -5.51
C LYS A 131 -11.73 -16.58 -3.98
N TYR A 132 -11.33 -15.51 -3.31
CA TYR A 132 -11.29 -15.40 -1.84
C TYR A 132 -12.33 -14.45 -1.25
N TYR A 133 -12.93 -13.55 -2.04
CA TYR A 133 -13.85 -12.54 -1.51
C TYR A 133 -15.06 -12.33 -2.41
N GLY A 134 -16.20 -12.11 -1.78
CA GLY A 134 -17.40 -11.55 -2.40
C GLY A 134 -17.88 -10.33 -1.62
N GLU A 135 -18.86 -9.61 -2.16
CA GLU A 135 -19.44 -8.42 -1.54
C GLU A 135 -20.97 -8.44 -1.59
N LYS A 136 -21.62 -7.93 -0.55
CA LYS A 136 -23.00 -7.44 -0.63
C LYS A 136 -22.98 -5.95 -0.94
N ARG A 137 -23.81 -5.51 -1.89
CA ARG A 137 -23.91 -4.10 -2.31
C ARG A 137 -25.34 -3.61 -2.28
N PHE A 138 -25.51 -2.37 -1.84
CA PHE A 138 -26.78 -1.65 -1.95
C PHE A 138 -26.52 -0.14 -1.95
N THR A 139 -27.51 0.61 -2.45
CA THR A 139 -27.52 2.07 -2.42
C THR A 139 -28.72 2.54 -1.64
N PHE A 140 -28.53 3.51 -0.75
CA PHE A 140 -29.65 4.08 0.00
C PHE A 140 -30.68 4.75 -0.94
N PRO A 141 -31.99 4.50 -0.77
CA PRO A 141 -33.01 5.17 -1.55
C PRO A 141 -33.17 6.64 -1.13
N ASN A 142 -33.56 7.51 -2.07
CA ASN A 142 -34.02 8.89 -1.79
C ASN A 142 -33.11 9.76 -0.90
N VAL A 143 -31.78 9.58 -0.99
CA VAL A 143 -30.80 10.35 -0.23
C VAL A 143 -30.75 11.80 -0.71
N LYS A 144 -30.77 12.75 0.23
CA LYS A 144 -30.72 14.19 0.01
C LYS A 144 -29.69 14.82 0.95
N ALA A 145 -29.25 16.04 0.65
CA ALA A 145 -28.50 16.82 1.61
C ALA A 145 -29.36 17.03 2.87
N GLY A 146 -28.79 16.75 4.05
CA GLY A 146 -29.53 16.76 5.31
C GLY A 146 -30.17 15.42 5.72
N SER A 147 -30.16 14.39 4.87
CA SER A 147 -30.64 13.06 5.27
C SER A 147 -29.79 12.47 6.41
N VAL A 148 -30.41 11.59 7.19
CA VAL A 148 -29.71 10.68 8.10
C VAL A 148 -29.89 9.26 7.57
N LEU A 149 -28.79 8.55 7.35
CA LEU A 149 -28.75 7.19 6.86
C LEU A 149 -28.50 6.24 8.03
N GLU A 150 -29.31 5.20 8.17
CA GLU A 150 -29.08 4.12 9.14
C GLU A 150 -28.98 2.79 8.41
N TYR A 151 -27.98 1.97 8.70
CA TYR A 151 -28.01 0.57 8.29
C TYR A 151 -27.42 -0.37 9.33
N GLN A 152 -27.85 -1.62 9.24
CA GLN A 152 -27.34 -2.72 10.06
C GLN A 152 -27.28 -4.02 9.27
N TYR A 153 -26.42 -4.94 9.71
CA TYR A 153 -26.35 -6.30 9.17
C TYR A 153 -25.78 -7.26 10.22
N THR A 154 -25.95 -8.56 9.95
CA THR A 154 -25.29 -9.65 10.68
C THR A 154 -24.31 -10.34 9.73
N LEU A 155 -23.05 -10.46 10.14
CA LEU A 155 -22.03 -11.31 9.53
C LEU A 155 -21.87 -12.57 10.38
N GLU A 156 -21.94 -13.74 9.74
CA GLU A 156 -21.63 -15.03 10.34
C GLU A 156 -20.36 -15.58 9.71
N SER A 157 -19.33 -15.77 10.52
CA SER A 157 -18.04 -16.26 10.06
C SER A 157 -17.71 -17.61 10.69
N PRO A 158 -17.54 -18.68 9.90
CA PRO A 158 -17.02 -19.97 10.39
C PRO A 158 -15.51 -19.90 10.70
N PHE A 159 -14.86 -18.78 10.40
CA PHE A 159 -13.42 -18.60 10.53
C PHE A 159 -13.07 -17.98 11.87
N TYR A 160 -13.34 -18.70 12.96
CA TYR A 160 -13.12 -18.18 14.31
C TYR A 160 -11.66 -17.80 14.61
N PHE A 161 -10.70 -18.38 13.89
CA PHE A 161 -9.29 -18.00 13.93
C PHE A 161 -9.01 -16.61 13.33
N ASN A 162 -9.92 -16.09 12.49
CA ASN A 162 -9.83 -14.80 11.82
C ASN A 162 -10.74 -13.75 12.48
N PHE A 163 -10.58 -13.55 13.78
CA PHE A 163 -11.28 -12.47 14.48
C PHE A 163 -10.56 -11.14 14.24
N GLU A 164 -10.96 -10.38 13.22
CA GLU A 164 -10.17 -9.24 12.71
C GLU A 164 -10.20 -7.97 13.59
N GLY A 165 -11.18 -7.86 14.50
CA GLY A 165 -11.33 -6.73 15.41
C GLY A 165 -12.25 -5.61 14.90
N TRP A 166 -11.86 -4.35 15.06
CA TRP A 166 -12.71 -3.18 14.74
C TRP A 166 -11.94 -1.91 14.34
N ASP A 167 -12.36 -1.31 13.23
CA ASP A 167 -11.84 -0.04 12.72
C ASP A 167 -12.64 1.14 13.28
N PHE A 168 -12.06 1.88 14.23
CA PHE A 168 -12.72 3.05 14.82
C PHE A 168 -12.71 4.23 13.86
N GLN A 169 -11.67 4.37 13.06
CA GLN A 169 -11.49 5.49 12.13
C GLN A 169 -11.91 5.09 10.71
N SER A 170 -12.51 6.02 9.95
CA SER A 170 -12.88 5.84 8.54
C SER A 170 -12.57 7.11 7.73
N ASN A 171 -12.95 7.15 6.46
CA ASN A 171 -12.78 8.31 5.56
C ASN A 171 -13.63 9.54 5.92
N ILE A 172 -14.63 9.39 6.79
CA ILE A 172 -15.44 10.49 7.33
C ILE A 172 -15.29 10.55 8.86
N PRO A 173 -15.43 11.73 9.49
CA PRO A 173 -15.32 11.81 10.94
C PRO A 173 -16.43 11.04 11.64
N LYS A 174 -16.16 10.56 12.86
CA LYS A 174 -17.15 9.87 13.70
C LYS A 174 -17.25 10.53 15.06
N ILE A 175 -18.47 10.87 15.48
CA ILE A 175 -18.73 11.39 16.83
C ILE A 175 -18.52 10.29 17.86
N TYR A 176 -18.99 9.08 17.57
CA TYR A 176 -18.90 7.93 18.47
C TYR A 176 -18.77 6.63 17.68
N SER A 177 -17.79 5.80 18.06
CA SER A 177 -17.68 4.41 17.58
C SER A 177 -17.38 3.50 18.76
N GLU A 178 -18.17 2.43 18.89
CA GLU A 178 -18.05 1.45 19.96
C GLU A 178 -17.97 0.03 19.40
N PHE A 179 -17.05 -0.72 19.97
CA PHE A 179 -16.90 -2.14 19.71
C PHE A 179 -17.00 -2.94 21.01
N SER A 180 -17.81 -3.98 20.97
CA SER A 180 -17.94 -4.94 22.06
C SER A 180 -17.69 -6.35 21.56
N ALA A 181 -17.06 -7.17 22.41
CA ALA A 181 -16.82 -8.56 22.10
C ALA A 181 -17.11 -9.45 23.30
N LYS A 182 -17.76 -10.59 23.08
CA LYS A 182 -17.97 -11.63 24.10
C LYS A 182 -17.31 -12.92 23.63
N ILE A 183 -16.13 -13.19 24.19
CA ILE A 183 -15.22 -14.23 23.73
C ILE A 183 -15.19 -15.37 24.77
N PRO A 184 -15.57 -16.60 24.41
CA PRO A 184 -15.44 -17.75 25.29
C PRO A 184 -13.99 -17.97 25.77
N ALA A 185 -13.80 -18.29 27.05
CA ALA A 185 -12.49 -18.38 27.69
C ALA A 185 -11.57 -19.48 27.10
N ASN A 186 -12.12 -20.38 26.29
CA ASN A 186 -11.33 -21.35 25.51
C ASN A 186 -10.57 -20.70 24.35
N PHE A 187 -10.92 -19.49 23.92
CA PHE A 187 -10.17 -18.74 22.91
C PHE A 187 -9.48 -17.54 23.56
N ARG A 188 -8.15 -17.47 23.44
CA ARG A 188 -7.35 -16.35 23.93
C ARG A 188 -6.82 -15.57 22.74
N TYR A 189 -7.03 -14.27 22.76
CA TYR A 189 -6.53 -13.37 21.72
C TYR A 189 -5.55 -12.36 22.29
N ASN A 190 -4.46 -12.09 21.56
CA ASN A 190 -3.68 -10.89 21.75
C ASN A 190 -4.44 -9.71 21.16
N ARG A 191 -4.43 -8.57 21.87
CA ARG A 191 -5.12 -7.35 21.46
C ARG A 191 -4.13 -6.24 21.24
N THR A 192 -4.19 -5.59 20.08
CA THR A 192 -3.28 -4.49 19.73
C THR A 192 -4.08 -3.30 19.22
N LEU A 193 -4.01 -2.18 19.93
CA LEU A 193 -4.47 -0.89 19.41
C LEU A 193 -3.43 -0.40 18.38
N LYS A 194 -3.86 -0.20 17.14
CA LYS A 194 -3.09 0.38 16.04
C LYS A 194 -3.58 1.81 15.76
N GLY A 195 -2.74 2.61 15.10
CA GLY A 195 -3.02 4.01 14.77
C GLY A 195 -2.73 4.98 15.93
N PHE A 196 -3.05 6.26 15.70
CA PHE A 196 -2.67 7.37 16.59
C PHE A 196 -3.76 7.76 17.60
N GLN A 197 -5.01 7.35 17.37
CA GLN A 197 -6.12 7.68 18.27
C GLN A 197 -6.14 6.78 19.50
N LYS A 198 -6.58 7.36 20.64
CA LYS A 198 -6.68 6.66 21.93
C LYS A 198 -8.11 6.22 22.19
N LEU A 199 -8.26 5.18 22.99
CA LEU A 199 -9.56 4.70 23.46
C LEU A 199 -10.08 5.56 24.61
N ASP A 200 -11.32 6.04 24.50
CA ASP A 200 -12.06 6.69 25.60
C ASP A 200 -12.63 5.67 26.58
N VAL A 201 -12.99 4.49 26.07
CA VAL A 201 -13.44 3.36 26.88
C VAL A 201 -12.56 2.16 26.58
N ASN A 202 -12.02 1.54 27.63
CA ASN A 202 -11.28 0.29 27.57
C ASN A 202 -11.68 -0.54 28.81
N SER A 203 -12.61 -1.47 28.63
CA SER A 203 -13.16 -2.29 29.70
C SER A 203 -13.12 -3.77 29.33
N ALA A 204 -12.74 -4.59 30.31
CA ALA A 204 -12.76 -6.03 30.24
C ALA A 204 -13.32 -6.60 31.54
N LYS A 205 -14.28 -7.53 31.43
CA LYS A 205 -14.86 -8.24 32.57
C LYS A 205 -15.07 -9.71 32.23
N VAL A 206 -15.22 -10.54 33.26
CA VAL A 206 -15.56 -11.96 33.09
C VAL A 206 -17.05 -12.15 33.34
N GLU A 207 -17.74 -12.78 32.40
CA GLU A 207 -19.11 -13.25 32.55
C GLU A 207 -19.11 -14.77 32.76
N LYS A 208 -19.60 -15.21 33.92
CA LYS A 208 -19.55 -16.63 34.29
C LYS A 208 -20.59 -17.47 33.56
N GLY A 209 -20.18 -18.63 33.07
CA GLY A 209 -21.08 -19.62 32.46
C GLY A 209 -21.92 -19.09 31.28
N CYS A 210 -21.37 -18.15 30.52
CA CYS A 210 -22.01 -17.47 29.39
C CYS A 210 -22.11 -18.33 28.12
N PHE A 211 -21.28 -19.37 27.98
CA PHE A 211 -21.09 -20.08 26.72
C PHE A 211 -21.22 -21.58 26.91
N ARG A 212 -22.03 -22.21 26.06
CA ARG A 212 -22.38 -23.62 26.14
C ARG A 212 -22.17 -24.27 24.78
N VAL A 213 -21.61 -25.47 24.80
CA VAL A 213 -21.49 -26.32 23.61
C VAL A 213 -22.35 -27.55 23.81
N ALA A 214 -23.14 -27.92 22.81
CA ALA A 214 -23.96 -29.11 22.86
C ALA A 214 -23.07 -30.36 23.05
N GLY A 215 -23.50 -31.30 23.88
CA GLY A 215 -22.72 -32.51 24.16
C GLY A 215 -21.56 -32.36 25.15
N VAL A 216 -21.17 -31.14 25.54
CA VAL A 216 -20.14 -30.90 26.57
C VAL A 216 -20.77 -30.59 27.93
N LEU A 217 -20.33 -31.30 28.98
CA LEU A 217 -20.75 -31.05 30.35
C LEU A 217 -20.10 -29.76 30.88
N GLY A 218 -20.91 -28.77 31.22
CA GLY A 218 -20.46 -27.50 31.81
C GLY A 218 -20.73 -26.29 30.91
N ARG A 219 -20.28 -25.12 31.38
CA ARG A 219 -20.32 -23.86 30.62
C ARG A 219 -18.97 -23.18 30.75
N ALA A 220 -18.52 -22.56 29.68
CA ALA A 220 -17.34 -21.71 29.71
C ALA A 220 -17.74 -20.30 30.18
N ASP A 221 -16.81 -19.65 30.87
CA ASP A 221 -16.86 -18.22 31.12
C ASP A 221 -16.51 -17.45 29.84
N CYS A 222 -16.86 -16.17 29.77
CA CYS A 222 -16.54 -15.30 28.65
C CYS A 222 -15.76 -14.11 29.15
N GLU A 223 -14.78 -13.68 28.37
CA GLU A 223 -14.29 -12.33 28.43
C GLU A 223 -15.26 -11.41 27.67
N VAL A 224 -15.78 -10.40 28.36
CA VAL A 224 -16.64 -9.36 27.78
C VAL A 224 -15.84 -8.08 27.71
N LEU A 225 -15.59 -7.64 26.49
CA LEU A 225 -14.79 -6.48 26.13
C LEU A 225 -15.70 -5.34 25.66
N LYS A 226 -15.31 -4.11 26.00
CA LYS A 226 -15.91 -2.90 25.46
C LYS A 226 -14.83 -1.85 25.22
N TYR A 227 -14.80 -1.39 23.99
CA TYR A 227 -13.90 -0.35 23.48
C TYR A 227 -14.72 0.76 22.84
N ALA A 228 -14.36 2.01 23.07
CA ALA A 228 -14.99 3.12 22.36
C ALA A 228 -14.01 4.26 22.13
N MET A 229 -14.25 4.99 21.04
CA MET A 229 -13.60 6.26 20.74
C MET A 229 -14.67 7.33 20.49
N LYS A 230 -14.35 8.56 20.86
CA LYS A 230 -15.16 9.76 20.64
C LYS A 230 -14.40 10.74 19.77
N ASP A 231 -15.14 11.53 19.00
CA ASP A 231 -14.59 12.64 18.22
C ASP A 231 -13.44 12.22 17.32
N ILE A 232 -13.65 11.12 16.61
CA ILE A 232 -12.67 10.46 15.76
C ILE A 232 -12.56 11.27 14.47
N PRO A 233 -11.38 11.83 14.14
CA PRO A 233 -11.21 12.57 12.89
C PRO A 233 -11.26 11.63 11.68
N ALA A 234 -11.66 12.16 10.53
CA ALA A 234 -11.54 11.44 9.27
C ALA A 234 -10.08 11.03 9.01
N PHE A 235 -9.92 9.86 8.41
CA PHE A 235 -8.65 9.39 7.88
C PHE A 235 -8.59 9.74 6.39
N HIS A 236 -7.64 10.60 6.03
CA HIS A 236 -7.31 10.90 4.65
C HIS A 236 -5.97 10.29 4.29
N ASP A 237 -5.90 9.62 3.14
CA ASP A 237 -4.62 9.16 2.61
C ASP A 237 -3.79 10.38 2.19
N GLU A 238 -2.57 10.48 2.71
CA GLU A 238 -1.64 11.57 2.37
C GLU A 238 -0.63 11.06 1.33
N SER A 239 -0.34 11.86 0.30
CA SER A 239 0.63 11.47 -0.74
C SER A 239 1.97 11.04 -0.13
N PHE A 240 2.55 9.95 -0.62
CA PHE A 240 3.80 9.38 -0.10
C PHE A 240 3.73 8.85 1.34
N MET A 241 2.55 8.62 1.92
CA MET A 241 2.47 7.80 3.12
C MET A 241 2.69 6.32 2.79
N LEU A 242 3.22 5.54 3.74
CA LEU A 242 3.57 4.13 3.49
C LEU A 242 2.35 3.23 3.19
N SER A 243 1.40 3.15 4.13
CA SER A 243 0.15 2.40 3.95
C SER A 243 -0.86 2.80 5.00
N ARG A 244 -2.14 2.85 4.60
CA ARG A 244 -3.30 3.08 5.46
C ARG A 244 -3.33 2.14 6.66
N ASN A 245 -2.96 0.88 6.44
CA ASN A 245 -3.00 -0.17 7.48
C ASN A 245 -2.07 0.10 8.67
N ASN A 246 -1.06 0.97 8.51
CA ASN A 246 -0.14 1.34 9.58
C ASN A 246 -0.71 2.40 10.51
N TYR A 247 -1.58 3.25 9.99
CA TYR A 247 -1.96 4.51 10.64
C TYR A 247 -3.44 4.57 11.02
N LEU A 248 -4.29 3.76 10.37
CA LEU A 248 -5.72 3.70 10.67
C LEU A 248 -5.94 3.22 12.11
N SER A 249 -6.71 3.99 12.87
CA SER A 249 -6.96 3.67 14.27
C SER A 249 -7.95 2.53 14.42
N LYS A 250 -7.47 1.39 14.96
CA LYS A 250 -8.23 0.14 15.07
C LYS A 250 -7.76 -0.72 16.23
N ILE A 251 -8.64 -1.58 16.74
CA ILE A 251 -8.26 -2.65 17.66
C ILE A 251 -8.18 -3.96 16.87
N ALA A 252 -6.99 -4.55 16.81
CA ALA A 252 -6.74 -5.81 16.14
C ALA A 252 -6.67 -6.96 17.14
N PHE A 253 -7.20 -8.12 16.75
CA PHE A 253 -7.18 -9.35 17.53
C PHE A 253 -6.40 -10.43 16.77
N GLU A 254 -5.62 -11.21 17.52
CA GLU A 254 -4.84 -12.34 16.98
C GLU A 254 -5.01 -13.53 17.92
N LEU A 255 -5.52 -14.66 17.41
CA LEU A 255 -5.70 -15.87 18.22
C LEU A 255 -4.32 -16.35 18.70
N SER A 256 -4.15 -16.44 20.02
CA SER A 256 -2.89 -16.82 20.65
C SER A 256 -2.92 -18.24 21.20
N GLU A 257 -4.05 -18.67 21.77
CA GLU A 257 -4.24 -20.01 22.32
C GLU A 257 -5.71 -20.43 22.19
N GLU A 258 -5.94 -21.69 21.84
CA GLU A 258 -7.22 -22.38 21.96
C GLU A 258 -7.07 -23.52 22.99
N VAL A 259 -7.95 -23.55 23.98
CA VAL A 259 -8.03 -24.63 24.98
C VAL A 259 -9.19 -25.55 24.60
N LEU A 260 -8.87 -26.77 24.22
CA LEU A 260 -9.85 -27.78 23.85
C LEU A 260 -10.58 -28.28 25.10
N TYR A 261 -11.84 -28.72 24.94
CA TYR A 261 -12.61 -29.31 26.05
C TYR A 261 -11.98 -30.59 26.62
N SER A 262 -11.11 -31.27 25.87
CA SER A 262 -10.30 -32.39 26.36
C SER A 262 -9.18 -31.97 27.32
N GLY A 263 -8.97 -30.66 27.53
CA GLY A 263 -7.85 -30.10 28.29
C GLY A 263 -6.57 -29.88 27.47
N GLY A 264 -6.56 -30.32 26.20
CA GLY A 264 -5.49 -30.01 25.25
C GLY A 264 -5.41 -28.53 24.91
N LYS A 265 -4.25 -28.06 24.45
CA LYS A 265 -4.04 -26.66 24.05
C LYS A 265 -3.41 -26.57 22.67
N ASN A 266 -3.99 -25.74 21.81
CA ASN A 266 -3.40 -25.32 20.55
C ASN A 266 -2.84 -23.90 20.74
N VAL A 267 -1.51 -23.75 20.74
CA VAL A 267 -0.84 -22.45 20.90
C VAL A 267 -0.45 -21.92 19.51
N TYR A 268 -0.98 -20.75 19.15
CA TYR A 268 -0.81 -20.11 17.85
C TYR A 268 0.22 -18.98 17.89
N THR A 269 0.18 -18.11 18.92
CA THR A 269 1.25 -17.13 19.13
C THR A 269 2.47 -17.84 19.68
N LYS A 270 3.45 -18.04 18.81
CA LYS A 270 4.63 -18.86 19.07
C LYS A 270 5.84 -18.00 19.42
N THR A 271 6.89 -18.63 19.92
CA THR A 271 8.22 -17.99 19.89
C THR A 271 8.79 -18.11 18.50
N TRP A 272 9.70 -17.21 18.11
CA TRP A 272 10.42 -17.36 16.84
C TRP A 272 11.14 -18.72 16.71
N LYS A 273 11.64 -19.27 17.82
CA LYS A 273 12.22 -20.63 17.85
C LYS A 273 11.21 -21.72 17.46
N ALA A 274 9.95 -21.59 17.89
CA ALA A 274 8.90 -22.53 17.52
C ALA A 274 8.47 -22.34 16.05
N VAL A 275 8.33 -21.09 15.60
CA VAL A 275 8.09 -20.76 14.18
C VAL A 275 9.19 -21.34 13.29
N ASP A 276 10.46 -21.19 13.65
CA ASP A 276 11.59 -21.74 12.88
C ASP A 276 11.47 -23.27 12.71
N LYS A 277 11.09 -23.98 13.78
CA LYS A 277 10.90 -25.43 13.75
C LYS A 277 9.75 -25.84 12.83
N GLU A 278 8.69 -25.05 12.78
CA GLU A 278 7.52 -25.29 11.95
C GLU A 278 7.79 -24.95 10.49
N MET A 279 8.37 -23.78 10.22
CA MET A 279 8.72 -23.34 8.87
C MET A 279 9.71 -24.28 8.20
N ARG A 280 10.57 -24.98 8.96
CA ARG A 280 11.43 -26.07 8.45
C ARG A 280 10.67 -27.29 7.93
N LYS A 281 9.45 -27.52 8.40
CA LYS A 281 8.60 -28.67 8.02
C LYS A 281 7.40 -28.24 7.18
N ASP A 282 7.15 -26.94 7.09
CA ASP A 282 6.04 -26.36 6.36
C ASP A 282 6.07 -26.80 4.89
N LYS A 283 4.90 -27.13 4.35
CA LYS A 283 4.75 -27.69 3.01
C LYS A 283 4.97 -26.66 1.90
N ASP A 284 4.71 -25.39 2.17
CA ASP A 284 4.72 -24.29 1.19
C ASP A 284 6.08 -23.62 1.15
N ILE A 285 6.80 -23.59 2.28
CA ILE A 285 8.13 -22.98 2.39
C ILE A 285 9.23 -24.04 2.62
N GLY A 286 9.25 -24.70 3.79
CA GLY A 286 10.35 -25.56 4.21
C GLY A 286 10.58 -26.78 3.33
N ALA A 287 9.50 -27.38 2.82
CA ALA A 287 9.58 -28.50 1.88
C ALA A 287 9.95 -28.05 0.46
N GLN A 288 9.57 -26.83 0.06
CA GLN A 288 9.82 -26.28 -1.27
C GLN A 288 11.23 -25.72 -1.42
N VAL A 289 11.86 -25.21 -0.35
CA VAL A 289 13.26 -24.72 -0.36
C VAL A 289 14.32 -25.84 -0.36
N ARG A 290 13.88 -27.12 -0.42
CA ARG A 290 14.75 -28.31 -0.39
C ARG A 290 14.69 -29.12 -1.67
N LYS A 291 14.32 -28.48 -2.78
CA LYS A 291 14.27 -29.08 -4.12
C LYS A 291 15.58 -28.85 -4.91
N ASN A 292 16.70 -28.55 -4.24
CA ASN A 292 18.00 -28.25 -4.85
C ASN A 292 18.40 -29.24 -5.95
N THR A 293 18.27 -30.55 -5.74
CA THR A 293 18.61 -31.56 -6.78
C THR A 293 17.79 -31.41 -8.06
N PHE A 294 16.50 -31.07 -7.94
CA PHE A 294 15.66 -30.83 -9.11
C PHE A 294 16.18 -29.62 -9.89
N PHE A 295 16.42 -28.50 -9.19
CA PHE A 295 16.87 -27.26 -9.82
C PHE A 295 18.31 -27.34 -10.35
N LYS A 296 19.20 -28.10 -9.70
CA LYS A 296 20.54 -28.38 -10.20
C LYS A 296 20.48 -28.96 -11.62
N ASN A 297 19.57 -29.91 -11.85
CA ASN A 297 19.39 -30.55 -13.15
C ASN A 297 18.66 -29.67 -14.19
N GLN A 298 18.10 -28.53 -13.78
CA GLN A 298 17.49 -27.56 -14.70
C GLN A 298 18.48 -26.48 -15.15
N LEU A 299 19.59 -26.29 -14.41
CA LEU A 299 20.60 -25.30 -14.74
C LEU A 299 21.52 -25.83 -15.86
N PRO A 300 21.81 -25.04 -16.91
CA PRO A 300 22.83 -25.39 -17.89
C PRO A 300 24.21 -25.59 -17.26
N ASP A 301 24.96 -26.58 -17.74
CA ASP A 301 26.33 -26.86 -17.26
C ASP A 301 27.24 -25.63 -17.41
N GLU A 302 27.08 -24.86 -18.49
CA GLU A 302 27.79 -23.60 -18.72
C GLU A 302 27.64 -22.58 -17.58
N ILE A 303 26.50 -22.56 -16.89
CA ILE A 303 26.28 -21.70 -15.72
C ILE A 303 26.97 -22.29 -14.49
N LEU A 304 26.88 -23.62 -14.31
CA LEU A 304 27.46 -24.31 -13.15
C LEU A 304 28.99 -24.26 -13.15
N ASP A 305 29.61 -24.28 -14.32
CA ASP A 305 31.06 -24.28 -14.51
C ASP A 305 31.71 -22.89 -14.32
N ILE A 306 30.92 -21.82 -14.18
CA ILE A 306 31.42 -20.47 -13.92
C ILE A 306 32.22 -20.45 -12.61
N SER A 307 33.45 -19.96 -12.64
CA SER A 307 34.29 -19.92 -11.43
C SER A 307 33.95 -18.78 -10.47
N SER A 308 33.54 -17.62 -11.00
CA SER A 308 33.15 -16.46 -10.19
C SER A 308 31.77 -16.69 -9.57
N GLU A 309 31.68 -16.72 -8.24
CA GLU A 309 30.40 -16.87 -7.52
C GLU A 309 29.40 -15.77 -7.89
N LEU A 310 29.87 -14.53 -8.06
CA LEU A 310 29.02 -13.40 -8.42
C LEU A 310 28.45 -13.55 -9.84
N GLU A 311 29.31 -13.92 -10.80
CA GLU A 311 28.86 -14.12 -12.18
C GLU A 311 27.91 -15.31 -12.26
N LYS A 312 28.22 -16.40 -11.56
CA LYS A 312 27.33 -17.56 -11.44
C LYS A 312 25.96 -17.17 -10.86
N ALA A 313 25.94 -16.39 -9.78
CA ALA A 313 24.71 -15.90 -9.17
C ALA A 313 23.88 -15.05 -10.14
N ARG A 314 24.52 -14.14 -10.89
CA ARG A 314 23.86 -13.30 -11.91
C ARG A 314 23.23 -14.15 -13.01
N ARG A 315 23.96 -15.12 -13.55
CA ARG A 315 23.49 -16.00 -14.62
C ARG A 315 22.35 -16.92 -14.16
N ILE A 316 22.40 -17.42 -12.92
CA ILE A 316 21.28 -18.17 -12.31
C ILE A 316 20.06 -17.27 -12.13
N TYR A 317 20.27 -16.05 -11.63
CA TYR A 317 19.19 -15.07 -11.46
C TYR A 317 18.49 -14.77 -12.79
N GLU A 318 19.25 -14.46 -13.83
CA GLU A 318 18.73 -14.23 -15.19
C GLU A 318 18.00 -15.44 -15.75
N PHE A 319 18.54 -16.65 -15.58
CA PHE A 319 17.91 -17.88 -16.03
C PHE A 319 16.50 -18.04 -15.41
N ILE A 320 16.40 -17.91 -14.08
CA ILE A 320 15.12 -18.05 -13.38
C ILE A 320 14.18 -16.90 -13.72
N LYS A 321 14.64 -15.65 -13.67
CA LYS A 321 13.85 -14.46 -14.00
C LYS A 321 13.26 -14.56 -15.42
N ASN A 322 14.04 -15.04 -16.39
CA ASN A 322 13.58 -15.17 -17.77
C ASN A 322 12.67 -16.38 -17.99
N HIS A 323 12.81 -17.44 -17.20
CA HIS A 323 11.98 -18.65 -17.29
C HIS A 323 10.53 -18.44 -16.82
N TYR A 324 10.29 -17.62 -15.80
CA TYR A 324 8.98 -17.47 -15.17
C TYR A 324 8.19 -16.23 -15.63
N THR A 325 6.87 -16.35 -15.70
CA THR A 325 5.94 -15.21 -15.65
C THR A 325 5.24 -15.19 -14.29
N TRP A 326 5.33 -14.09 -13.55
CA TRP A 326 4.61 -13.96 -12.28
C TRP A 326 3.09 -13.84 -12.55
N ASN A 327 2.29 -14.62 -11.82
CA ASN A 327 0.84 -14.68 -11.99
C ASN A 327 0.06 -13.59 -11.22
N GLY A 328 0.74 -12.62 -10.62
CA GLY A 328 0.13 -11.56 -9.80
C GLY A 328 -0.21 -11.97 -8.36
N GLU A 329 -0.05 -13.24 -8.00
CA GLU A 329 -0.35 -13.72 -6.65
C GLU A 329 0.86 -13.63 -5.73
N TYR A 330 0.61 -13.16 -4.51
CA TYR A 330 1.60 -13.00 -3.45
C TYR A 330 1.89 -14.28 -2.64
N GLY A 331 1.02 -15.30 -2.79
CA GLY A 331 0.82 -16.43 -1.86
C GLY A 331 2.08 -17.04 -1.24
N LEU A 332 2.38 -16.66 0.01
CA LEU A 332 3.36 -17.33 0.87
C LEU A 332 2.88 -18.70 1.38
N PHE A 333 1.58 -18.80 1.66
CA PHE A 333 0.93 -19.96 2.29
C PHE A 333 -0.32 -20.30 1.48
N GLY A 334 -0.27 -21.33 0.65
CA GLY A 334 -1.25 -21.52 -0.42
C GLY A 334 -1.02 -22.70 -1.36
N ASP A 335 -0.50 -23.83 -0.86
CA ASP A 335 -0.21 -25.04 -1.65
C ASP A 335 0.90 -24.82 -2.71
N ALA A 336 1.98 -24.14 -2.34
CA ALA A 336 3.08 -23.82 -3.26
C ALA A 336 3.76 -25.09 -3.80
N ASN A 337 4.03 -25.12 -5.10
CA ASN A 337 4.70 -26.24 -5.75
C ASN A 337 5.74 -25.76 -6.78
N VAL A 338 6.98 -25.59 -6.33
CA VAL A 338 8.06 -25.02 -7.16
C VAL A 338 8.40 -25.87 -8.39
N ARG A 339 8.17 -27.18 -8.34
CA ARG A 339 8.42 -28.07 -9.50
C ARG A 339 7.37 -27.88 -10.58
N GLN A 340 6.11 -27.84 -10.16
CA GLN A 340 4.99 -27.62 -11.08
C GLN A 340 5.09 -26.23 -11.69
N ALA A 341 5.31 -25.20 -10.87
CA ALA A 341 5.52 -23.83 -11.33
C ALA A 341 6.67 -23.73 -12.34
N PHE A 342 7.78 -24.45 -12.14
CA PHE A 342 8.88 -24.50 -13.11
C PHE A 342 8.45 -25.10 -14.44
N GLN A 343 7.68 -26.19 -14.43
CA GLN A 343 7.18 -26.83 -15.65
C GLN A 343 6.20 -25.92 -16.39
N ASP A 344 5.33 -25.24 -15.65
CA ASP A 344 4.30 -24.35 -16.20
C ASP A 344 4.83 -22.98 -16.62
N LYS A 345 6.08 -22.64 -16.24
CA LYS A 345 6.72 -21.34 -16.47
C LYS A 345 5.94 -20.16 -15.89
N THR A 346 5.09 -20.42 -14.90
CA THR A 346 4.28 -19.43 -14.19
C THR A 346 4.21 -19.78 -12.72
N GLY A 347 4.08 -18.79 -11.85
CA GLY A 347 4.00 -19.03 -10.42
C GLY A 347 3.70 -17.77 -9.63
N ASN A 348 3.36 -17.96 -8.36
CA ASN A 348 3.21 -16.87 -7.40
C ASN A 348 4.60 -16.38 -6.89
N VAL A 349 4.62 -15.32 -6.08
CA VAL A 349 5.88 -14.74 -5.52
C VAL A 349 6.74 -15.81 -4.83
N ALA A 350 6.13 -16.66 -4.00
CA ALA A 350 6.87 -17.67 -3.25
C ALA A 350 7.46 -18.71 -4.18
N GLU A 351 6.71 -19.21 -5.16
CA GLU A 351 7.17 -20.23 -6.10
C GLU A 351 8.33 -19.74 -6.97
N VAL A 352 8.23 -18.52 -7.50
CA VAL A 352 9.29 -17.90 -8.32
C VAL A 352 10.57 -17.72 -7.50
N ASN A 353 10.46 -17.09 -6.33
CA ASN A 353 11.64 -16.77 -5.52
C ASN A 353 12.22 -17.99 -4.79
N LEU A 354 11.40 -18.98 -4.41
CA LEU A 354 11.92 -20.26 -3.90
C LEU A 354 12.65 -21.03 -5.01
N SER A 355 12.20 -20.95 -6.27
CA SER A 355 12.91 -21.56 -7.40
C SER A 355 14.28 -20.93 -7.62
N LEU A 356 14.37 -19.60 -7.49
CA LEU A 356 15.64 -18.88 -7.48
C LEU A 356 16.55 -19.35 -6.33
N ILE A 357 16.02 -19.42 -5.11
CA ILE A 357 16.78 -19.82 -3.92
C ILE A 357 17.29 -21.25 -4.04
N ASN A 358 16.46 -22.19 -4.50
CA ASN A 358 16.88 -23.57 -4.73
C ASN A 358 18.01 -23.65 -5.77
N SER A 359 17.91 -22.85 -6.85
CA SER A 359 18.91 -22.82 -7.92
C SER A 359 20.26 -22.28 -7.45
N LEU A 360 20.23 -21.21 -6.66
CA LEU A 360 21.44 -20.64 -6.04
C LEU A 360 22.07 -21.61 -5.04
N LEU A 361 21.26 -22.23 -4.17
CA LEU A 361 21.74 -23.24 -3.22
C LEU A 361 22.29 -24.49 -3.92
N ALA A 362 21.73 -24.88 -5.08
CA ALA A 362 22.19 -26.01 -5.89
C ALA A 362 23.56 -25.76 -6.53
N ALA A 363 23.92 -24.49 -6.72
CA ALA A 363 25.20 -24.02 -7.21
C ALA A 363 26.19 -23.66 -6.09
N ASP A 364 25.90 -24.11 -4.86
CA ASP A 364 26.70 -23.88 -3.65
C ASP A 364 26.83 -22.39 -3.23
N ILE A 365 25.93 -21.52 -3.71
CA ILE A 365 25.89 -20.10 -3.32
C ILE A 365 25.08 -19.93 -2.03
N LYS A 366 25.69 -19.31 -1.01
CA LYS A 366 25.07 -19.08 0.29
C LYS A 366 23.84 -18.17 0.16
N THR A 367 22.66 -18.75 0.37
CA THR A 367 21.37 -18.09 0.17
C THR A 367 20.41 -18.37 1.31
N GLU A 368 19.70 -17.34 1.76
CA GLU A 368 18.66 -17.37 2.81
C GLU A 368 17.33 -16.89 2.22
N THR A 369 16.21 -17.44 2.68
CA THR A 369 14.89 -16.85 2.41
C THR A 369 14.70 -15.63 3.31
N VAL A 370 14.06 -14.58 2.80
CA VAL A 370 13.58 -13.46 3.63
C VAL A 370 12.09 -13.29 3.38
N MET A 371 11.28 -13.56 4.40
CA MET A 371 9.85 -13.23 4.35
C MET A 371 9.65 -11.78 4.75
N LEU A 372 8.81 -11.06 4.02
CA LEU A 372 8.51 -9.66 4.31
C LEU A 372 7.03 -9.37 4.09
N SER A 373 6.62 -8.20 4.57
CA SER A 373 5.31 -7.62 4.26
C SER A 373 5.50 -6.59 3.16
N THR A 374 4.64 -6.58 2.15
CA THR A 374 4.69 -5.53 1.12
C THR A 374 4.29 -4.18 1.68
N ARG A 375 4.72 -3.10 1.02
CA ARG A 375 4.35 -1.72 1.38
C ARG A 375 2.85 -1.56 1.58
N ALA A 376 2.05 -2.06 0.64
CA ALA A 376 0.59 -2.00 0.70
C ALA A 376 -0.01 -2.70 1.94
N LYS A 377 0.56 -3.83 2.36
CA LYS A 377 0.08 -4.59 3.51
C LYS A 377 0.36 -3.90 4.85
N GLY A 378 1.45 -3.13 4.94
CA GLY A 378 1.87 -2.44 6.15
C GLY A 378 3.01 -3.15 6.86
N LEU A 379 3.45 -2.63 8.01
CA LEU A 379 4.61 -3.13 8.73
C LEU A 379 4.26 -4.36 9.56
N PRO A 380 5.08 -5.42 9.53
CA PRO A 380 4.90 -6.57 10.39
C PRO A 380 5.28 -6.23 11.84
N THR A 381 4.59 -6.81 12.82
CA THR A 381 5.00 -6.65 14.22
C THR A 381 6.32 -7.38 14.48
N GLN A 382 7.23 -6.71 15.19
CA GLN A 382 8.50 -7.32 15.63
C GLN A 382 8.44 -7.87 17.05
N LYS A 383 7.35 -7.59 17.78
CA LYS A 383 7.18 -7.96 19.20
C LYS A 383 7.06 -9.48 19.38
N HIS A 384 6.34 -10.13 18.47
CA HIS A 384 6.11 -11.57 18.46
C HIS A 384 5.82 -12.03 17.02
N PRO A 385 5.93 -13.32 16.71
CA PRO A 385 5.67 -13.83 15.37
C PRO A 385 4.18 -13.80 15.03
N VAL A 386 3.84 -13.15 13.91
CA VAL A 386 2.50 -13.14 13.32
C VAL A 386 2.66 -13.51 11.85
N MET A 387 2.41 -14.77 11.52
CA MET A 387 2.69 -15.27 10.15
C MET A 387 1.83 -14.59 9.10
N SER A 388 0.61 -14.21 9.47
CA SER A 388 -0.31 -13.45 8.63
C SER A 388 0.13 -12.01 8.38
N ASP A 389 1.16 -11.48 9.04
CA ASP A 389 1.73 -10.17 8.70
C ASP A 389 2.60 -10.24 7.43
N PHE A 390 3.14 -11.40 7.09
CA PHE A 390 3.96 -11.57 5.89
C PHE A 390 3.08 -11.91 4.67
N ASN A 391 3.45 -11.41 3.49
CA ASN A 391 2.82 -11.77 2.21
C ASN A 391 3.80 -11.81 1.04
N TYR A 392 5.11 -11.80 1.31
CA TYR A 392 6.12 -11.76 0.27
C TYR A 392 7.36 -12.54 0.68
N LEU A 393 8.14 -13.02 -0.29
CA LEU A 393 9.38 -13.76 -0.08
C LEU A 393 10.42 -13.34 -1.10
N ILE A 394 11.65 -13.09 -0.66
CA ILE A 394 12.81 -12.78 -1.52
C ILE A 394 14.01 -13.65 -1.14
N ALA A 395 15.02 -13.67 -2.00
CA ALA A 395 16.31 -14.31 -1.73
C ALA A 395 17.30 -13.31 -1.14
N LYS A 396 18.01 -13.69 -0.09
CA LYS A 396 19.19 -12.99 0.43
C LYS A 396 20.43 -13.82 0.13
N VAL A 397 21.29 -13.32 -0.73
CA VAL A 397 22.51 -13.97 -1.19
C VAL A 397 23.71 -13.33 -0.52
N THR A 398 24.66 -14.13 -0.03
CA THR A 398 25.92 -13.65 0.54
C THR A 398 27.09 -14.22 -0.24
N ILE A 399 27.89 -13.34 -0.86
CA ILE A 399 29.08 -13.69 -1.63
C ILE A 399 30.25 -12.90 -1.03
N GLY A 400 31.24 -13.59 -0.49
CA GLY A 400 32.29 -12.96 0.30
C GLY A 400 31.72 -12.15 1.49
N LYS A 401 31.93 -10.83 1.47
CA LYS A 401 31.43 -9.88 2.50
C LYS A 401 30.17 -9.13 2.05
N GLU A 402 29.76 -9.30 0.81
CA GLU A 402 28.64 -8.56 0.23
C GLU A 402 27.34 -9.34 0.37
N THR A 403 26.24 -8.61 0.51
CA THR A 403 24.89 -9.16 0.59
C THR A 403 24.05 -8.56 -0.52
N PHE A 404 23.37 -9.41 -1.28
CA PHE A 404 22.45 -9.04 -2.36
C PHE A 404 21.05 -9.52 -2.01
N LEU A 405 20.05 -8.67 -2.27
CA LEU A 405 18.64 -9.04 -2.18
C LEU A 405 18.11 -9.22 -3.59
N LEU A 406 17.54 -10.40 -3.88
CA LEU A 406 17.10 -10.77 -5.21
C LEU A 406 15.63 -11.13 -5.23
N ASP A 407 14.96 -10.71 -6.30
CA ASP A 407 13.58 -11.02 -6.62
C ASP A 407 13.47 -11.30 -8.12
N ALA A 408 12.97 -12.47 -8.50
CA ALA A 408 12.85 -12.92 -9.89
C ALA A 408 11.43 -12.72 -10.47
N THR A 409 10.56 -11.99 -9.77
CA THR A 409 9.15 -11.79 -10.21
C THR A 409 8.99 -10.82 -11.38
N GLU A 410 9.96 -9.92 -11.62
CA GLU A 410 9.89 -8.88 -12.63
C GLU A 410 11.00 -9.04 -13.67
N LYS A 411 10.68 -8.96 -14.98
CA LYS A 411 11.66 -9.12 -16.06
C LYS A 411 12.72 -8.02 -16.08
N MET A 412 12.29 -6.78 -15.85
CA MET A 412 13.14 -5.59 -15.94
C MET A 412 13.88 -5.26 -14.64
N LEU A 413 13.83 -6.14 -13.65
CA LEU A 413 14.55 -5.96 -12.39
C LEU A 413 15.99 -6.46 -12.51
N SER A 414 16.94 -5.63 -12.09
CA SER A 414 18.37 -5.96 -12.11
C SER A 414 18.78 -6.76 -10.89
N PHE A 415 19.91 -7.45 -10.99
CA PHE A 415 20.53 -8.17 -9.90
C PHE A 415 20.83 -7.24 -8.72
N GLY A 416 20.32 -7.61 -7.54
CA GLY A 416 20.47 -6.82 -6.31
C GLY A 416 19.43 -5.70 -6.14
N LEU A 417 18.48 -5.57 -7.07
CA LEU A 417 17.34 -4.66 -6.97
C LEU A 417 16.08 -5.44 -6.55
N LEU A 418 15.24 -4.82 -5.73
CA LEU A 418 13.92 -5.34 -5.35
C LEU A 418 12.82 -4.50 -6.00
N PRO A 419 11.62 -5.03 -6.29
CA PRO A 419 10.52 -4.17 -6.74
C PRO A 419 10.06 -3.24 -5.61
N LEU A 420 9.52 -2.07 -5.94
CA LEU A 420 9.10 -1.06 -4.95
C LEU A 420 8.18 -1.64 -3.86
N ARG A 421 7.27 -2.55 -4.25
CA ARG A 421 6.35 -3.24 -3.32
C ARG A 421 7.04 -3.96 -2.17
N ALA A 422 8.29 -4.39 -2.34
CA ALA A 422 9.07 -5.12 -1.33
C ALA A 422 9.94 -4.20 -0.44
N LEU A 423 10.01 -2.89 -0.72
CA LEU A 423 10.77 -1.91 0.06
C LEU A 423 9.98 -1.46 1.30
N ASN A 424 9.91 -2.34 2.30
CA ASN A 424 9.12 -2.14 3.52
C ASN A 424 9.94 -2.39 4.80
N TYR A 425 11.15 -1.82 4.84
CA TYR A 425 12.10 -1.75 5.96
C TYR A 425 12.68 -3.07 6.49
N ASN A 426 11.85 -4.02 6.93
CA ASN A 426 12.33 -5.19 7.65
C ASN A 426 11.67 -6.48 7.17
N GLY A 427 12.47 -7.53 7.04
CA GLY A 427 12.02 -8.89 6.76
C GLY A 427 12.60 -9.89 7.74
N ARG A 428 12.03 -11.08 7.79
CA ARG A 428 12.50 -12.20 8.62
C ARG A 428 13.35 -13.15 7.77
N ALA A 429 14.66 -13.15 8.00
CA ALA A 429 15.62 -14.00 7.30
C ALA A 429 15.71 -15.40 7.93
N MET A 430 15.76 -16.43 7.09
CA MET A 430 15.90 -17.84 7.49
C MET A 430 16.77 -18.63 6.52
N ASP A 431 17.65 -19.47 7.07
CA ASP A 431 18.43 -20.47 6.34
C ASP A 431 17.96 -21.92 6.60
N PHE A 432 16.89 -22.07 7.40
CA PHE A 432 16.32 -23.33 7.86
C PHE A 432 17.28 -24.26 8.64
N LYS A 433 18.46 -23.77 9.04
CA LYS A 433 19.47 -24.49 9.82
C LYS A 433 19.67 -23.82 11.18
N ASN A 434 19.86 -22.51 11.18
CA ASN A 434 20.06 -21.65 12.33
C ASN A 434 18.73 -20.97 12.75
N PRO A 435 18.70 -20.30 13.92
CA PRO A 435 17.59 -19.44 14.29
C PRO A 435 17.38 -18.30 13.29
N SER A 436 16.13 -17.98 12.98
CA SER A 436 15.81 -16.83 12.13
C SER A 436 16.08 -15.50 12.84
N TYR A 437 16.18 -14.41 12.07
CA TYR A 437 16.45 -13.07 12.60
C TYR A 437 15.79 -11.99 11.75
N TRP A 438 15.65 -10.80 12.32
CA TRP A 438 15.20 -9.61 11.59
C TRP A 438 16.34 -9.07 10.74
N PHE A 439 16.06 -8.81 9.47
CA PHE A 439 16.99 -8.25 8.51
C PHE A 439 16.41 -6.95 7.95
N THR A 440 17.22 -5.89 7.99
CA THR A 440 16.83 -4.58 7.44
C THR A 440 17.06 -4.56 5.94
N ILE A 441 15.99 -4.29 5.20
CA ILE A 441 15.98 -4.11 3.76
C ILE A 441 16.40 -2.68 3.47
N THR A 442 17.61 -2.52 2.94
CA THR A 442 18.13 -1.23 2.49
C THR A 442 17.89 -1.11 0.98
N PRO A 443 17.22 -0.03 0.51
CA PRO A 443 17.07 0.20 -0.92
C PRO A 443 18.42 0.33 -1.62
N TYR A 444 18.46 -0.03 -2.91
CA TYR A 444 19.60 0.21 -3.77
C TYR A 444 19.98 1.71 -3.74
N GLN A 445 21.27 2.02 -3.75
CA GLN A 445 21.76 3.39 -3.46
C GLN A 445 22.09 4.21 -4.72
N GLN A 446 22.33 3.56 -5.86
CA GLN A 446 22.72 4.25 -7.09
C GLN A 446 21.49 4.52 -7.97
N ASN A 447 20.61 5.39 -7.51
CA ASN A 447 19.42 5.80 -8.26
C ASN A 447 19.64 7.20 -8.82
N ARG A 448 20.05 7.28 -10.08
CA ARG A 448 20.40 8.52 -10.75
C ARG A 448 19.70 8.65 -12.08
N GLN A 449 19.25 9.87 -12.37
CA GLN A 449 18.85 10.32 -13.69
C GLN A 449 19.77 11.47 -14.08
N ASN A 450 20.55 11.24 -15.13
CA ASN A 450 21.44 12.24 -15.70
C ASN A 450 20.87 12.68 -17.05
N THR A 451 20.51 13.95 -17.15
CA THR A 451 20.01 14.57 -18.37
C THR A 451 21.08 15.52 -18.91
N THR A 452 21.41 15.41 -20.19
CA THR A 452 22.25 16.37 -20.91
C THR A 452 21.47 16.89 -22.10
N LEU A 453 21.26 18.19 -22.18
CA LEU A 453 20.69 18.86 -23.32
C LEU A 453 21.74 19.78 -23.93
N THR A 454 21.99 19.61 -25.22
CA THR A 454 22.86 20.48 -26.01
C THR A 454 22.01 21.17 -27.06
N ILE A 455 22.04 22.50 -27.12
CA ILE A 455 21.41 23.32 -28.15
C ILE A 455 22.50 24.15 -28.83
N THR A 456 22.49 24.16 -30.16
CA THR A 456 23.31 25.05 -30.98
C THR A 456 22.39 25.85 -31.86
N VAL A 457 22.50 27.17 -31.82
CA VAL A 457 21.84 28.05 -32.80
C VAL A 457 22.89 28.56 -33.78
N ASP A 458 22.52 28.66 -35.05
CA ASP A 458 23.40 29.12 -36.13
C ASP A 458 23.21 30.61 -36.44
N GLU A 459 23.95 31.13 -37.42
CA GLU A 459 23.95 32.56 -37.79
C GLU A 459 22.58 33.06 -38.27
N ASP A 460 21.76 32.16 -38.84
CA ASP A 460 20.42 32.45 -39.34
C ASP A 460 19.37 32.41 -38.22
N GLY A 461 19.71 31.85 -37.05
CA GLY A 461 18.84 31.71 -35.90
C GLY A 461 18.16 30.34 -35.83
N VAL A 462 18.51 29.39 -36.69
CA VAL A 462 17.98 28.02 -36.64
C VAL A 462 18.65 27.29 -35.48
N ALA A 463 17.85 26.67 -34.60
CA ALA A 463 18.36 25.91 -33.48
C ALA A 463 18.21 24.40 -33.67
N LYS A 464 19.25 23.66 -33.29
CA LYS A 464 19.25 22.20 -33.25
C LYS A 464 19.66 21.72 -31.87
N GLY A 465 18.95 20.70 -31.39
CA GLY A 465 19.10 20.14 -30.06
C GLY A 465 19.49 18.67 -30.06
N LYS A 466 20.19 18.24 -29.02
CA LYS A 466 20.34 16.83 -28.65
C LYS A 466 20.07 16.66 -27.16
N LEU A 467 19.10 15.83 -26.83
CA LEU A 467 18.78 15.45 -25.46
C LEU A 467 19.25 14.02 -25.22
N SER A 468 20.03 13.81 -24.16
CA SER A 468 20.40 12.48 -23.69
C SER A 468 19.97 12.32 -22.24
N GLN A 469 19.24 11.26 -21.94
CA GLN A 469 18.88 10.86 -20.59
C GLN A 469 19.46 9.49 -20.26
N ASN A 470 20.04 9.35 -19.08
CA ASN A 470 20.59 8.10 -18.58
C ASN A 470 20.08 7.81 -17.17
N ASN A 471 19.38 6.68 -17.00
CA ASN A 471 18.75 6.28 -15.75
C ASN A 471 19.40 5.03 -15.14
N THR A 472 19.54 5.00 -13.81
CA THR A 472 20.13 3.90 -13.02
C THR A 472 19.26 3.52 -11.81
N GLY A 473 19.42 2.28 -11.32
CA GLY A 473 18.70 1.78 -10.14
C GLY A 473 17.18 1.80 -10.33
N TYR A 474 16.44 2.21 -9.31
CA TYR A 474 14.96 2.27 -9.37
C TYR A 474 14.44 3.17 -10.49
N LEU A 475 15.13 4.28 -10.80
CA LEU A 475 14.73 5.19 -11.89
C LEU A 475 14.84 4.51 -13.26
N ALA A 476 15.81 3.60 -13.43
CA ALA A 476 15.94 2.83 -14.67
C ALA A 476 14.86 1.75 -14.79
N TYR A 477 14.47 1.16 -13.67
CA TYR A 477 13.37 0.18 -13.61
C TYR A 477 12.03 0.87 -13.93
N GLU A 478 11.74 2.00 -13.30
CA GLU A 478 10.54 2.81 -13.54
C GLU A 478 10.45 3.25 -15.00
N LYS A 479 11.54 3.79 -15.58
CA LYS A 479 11.57 4.20 -17.00
C LYS A 479 11.33 3.03 -17.95
N ARG A 480 11.87 1.84 -17.67
CA ARG A 480 11.59 0.65 -18.50
C ARG A 480 10.13 0.21 -18.43
N ALA A 481 9.53 0.30 -17.24
CA ALA A 481 8.12 -0.04 -17.04
C ALA A 481 7.22 0.93 -17.82
N GLU A 482 7.49 2.24 -17.73
CA GLU A 482 6.79 3.30 -18.49
C GLU A 482 6.86 3.04 -20.00
N LEU A 483 8.06 2.83 -20.55
CA LEU A 483 8.25 2.56 -21.98
C LEU A 483 7.58 1.25 -22.44
N ALA A 484 7.48 0.25 -21.56
CA ALA A 484 6.83 -1.02 -21.86
C ALA A 484 5.29 -0.91 -21.83
N GLU A 485 4.75 -0.04 -20.98
CA GLU A 485 3.30 0.18 -20.82
C GLU A 485 2.72 1.08 -21.90
N GLN A 486 3.34 2.23 -22.17
CA GLN A 486 2.82 3.21 -23.14
C GLN A 486 3.12 2.85 -24.60
N GLY A 487 4.21 2.12 -24.86
CA GLY A 487 4.76 1.98 -26.20
C GLY A 487 5.53 3.23 -26.64
N SER A 488 6.42 3.08 -27.63
CA SER A 488 7.33 4.17 -28.02
C SER A 488 6.62 5.36 -28.67
N ASP A 489 5.61 5.12 -29.51
CA ASP A 489 4.94 6.18 -30.28
C ASP A 489 4.15 7.11 -29.33
N ALA A 490 3.31 6.55 -28.46
CA ALA A 490 2.55 7.34 -27.48
C ALA A 490 3.47 8.07 -26.49
N TYR A 491 4.60 7.47 -26.12
CA TYR A 491 5.60 8.13 -25.28
C TYR A 491 6.23 9.35 -25.98
N LEU A 492 6.52 9.24 -27.28
CA LEU A 492 7.04 10.35 -28.06
C LEU A 492 5.99 11.44 -28.26
N ASP A 493 4.75 11.08 -28.57
CA ASP A 493 3.63 12.01 -28.66
C ASP A 493 3.47 12.79 -27.34
N ASP A 494 3.49 12.12 -26.19
CA ASP A 494 3.43 12.76 -24.88
C ASP A 494 4.63 13.69 -24.62
N PHE A 495 5.83 13.30 -25.06
CA PHE A 495 7.03 14.10 -24.96
C PHE A 495 6.94 15.38 -25.81
N GLU A 496 6.55 15.27 -27.08
CA GLU A 496 6.39 16.42 -27.99
C GLU A 496 5.24 17.33 -27.55
N ASN A 497 4.11 16.77 -27.12
CA ASN A 497 2.99 17.54 -26.58
C ASN A 497 3.37 18.34 -25.32
N SER A 498 4.37 17.87 -24.57
CA SER A 498 4.90 18.60 -23.41
C SER A 498 5.78 19.79 -23.82
N MET A 499 6.23 19.84 -25.07
CA MET A 499 7.20 20.80 -25.61
C MET A 499 6.80 21.25 -27.03
N PRO A 500 5.74 22.08 -27.20
CA PRO A 500 5.12 22.38 -28.50
C PRO A 500 5.95 23.29 -29.42
N PHE A 501 7.21 23.57 -29.10
CA PHE A 501 8.13 24.44 -29.85
C PHE A 501 9.31 23.68 -30.45
N LEU A 502 9.28 22.35 -30.36
CA LEU A 502 10.31 21.46 -30.90
C LEU A 502 9.66 20.22 -31.51
N GLU A 503 10.34 19.66 -32.50
CA GLU A 503 10.02 18.39 -33.15
C GLU A 503 11.15 17.38 -32.84
N VAL A 504 10.78 16.12 -32.55
CA VAL A 504 11.73 15.02 -32.40
C VAL A 504 11.96 14.38 -33.76
N THR A 505 13.11 14.68 -34.37
CA THR A 505 13.48 14.14 -35.68
C THR A 505 14.09 12.73 -35.62
N ASP A 506 14.62 12.35 -34.45
CA ASP A 506 15.18 11.02 -34.21
C ASP A 506 15.11 10.65 -32.73
N TYR A 507 14.77 9.40 -32.43
CA TYR A 507 14.68 8.85 -31.08
C TYR A 507 15.30 7.46 -31.01
N GLU A 508 16.32 7.33 -30.14
CA GLU A 508 16.99 6.07 -29.89
C GLU A 508 16.94 5.70 -28.40
N VAL A 509 16.61 4.43 -28.13
CA VAL A 509 16.72 3.85 -26.78
C VAL A 509 17.72 2.71 -26.80
N SER A 510 18.78 2.82 -26.01
CA SER A 510 19.76 1.76 -25.81
C SER A 510 19.55 1.05 -24.48
N GLU A 511 19.88 -0.25 -24.45
CA GLU A 511 19.79 -1.10 -23.25
C GLU A 511 18.36 -1.21 -22.66
N ARG A 512 17.34 -1.05 -23.53
CA ARG A 512 15.92 -1.14 -23.18
C ARG A 512 15.56 -2.46 -22.48
N LEU A 513 16.10 -3.58 -22.99
CA LEU A 513 15.80 -4.93 -22.49
C LEU A 513 16.88 -5.48 -21.53
N ASP A 514 18.05 -4.84 -21.48
CA ASP A 514 19.15 -5.25 -20.60
C ASP A 514 19.02 -4.52 -19.26
N ALA A 515 18.41 -5.19 -18.28
CA ALA A 515 18.17 -4.64 -16.94
C ALA A 515 19.46 -4.36 -16.15
N GLU A 516 20.57 -5.05 -16.46
CA GLU A 516 21.84 -4.88 -15.74
C GLU A 516 22.53 -3.56 -16.09
N LYS A 517 22.18 -2.97 -17.24
CA LYS A 517 22.77 -1.72 -17.70
C LYS A 517 21.88 -0.52 -17.42
N PRO A 518 22.46 0.68 -17.34
CA PRO A 518 21.67 1.91 -17.37
C PRO A 518 20.88 2.03 -18.68
N ILE A 519 19.61 2.40 -18.62
CA ILE A 519 18.84 2.72 -19.82
C ILE A 519 19.21 4.12 -20.28
N LYS A 520 19.44 4.27 -21.59
CA LYS A 520 19.76 5.58 -22.18
C LYS A 520 18.81 5.89 -23.32
N GLU A 521 18.27 7.10 -23.27
CA GLU A 521 17.43 7.68 -24.29
C GLU A 521 18.20 8.82 -24.96
N MET A 522 18.11 8.91 -26.28
CA MET A 522 18.68 9.98 -27.08
C MET A 522 17.61 10.53 -28.02
N PHE A 523 17.49 11.84 -28.06
CA PHE A 523 16.57 12.56 -28.92
C PHE A 523 17.36 13.58 -29.73
N THR A 524 17.12 13.62 -31.05
CA THR A 524 17.52 14.74 -31.89
C THR A 524 16.32 15.67 -32.03
N LEU A 525 16.54 16.94 -31.73
CA LEU A 525 15.49 17.96 -31.64
C LEU A 525 15.74 19.02 -32.71
N GLU A 526 14.68 19.42 -33.42
CA GLU A 526 14.67 20.63 -34.24
C GLU A 526 13.65 21.61 -33.65
N PHE A 527 13.96 22.90 -33.70
CA PHE A 527 13.09 23.95 -33.17
C PHE A 527 12.27 24.53 -34.31
N ASP A 528 10.95 24.65 -34.12
CA ASP A 528 10.03 25.09 -35.17
C ASP A 528 10.20 26.57 -35.54
N GLU A 529 10.67 27.38 -34.59
CA GLU A 529 10.86 28.83 -34.75
C GLU A 529 12.34 29.22 -34.73
N GLU A 530 12.70 30.12 -35.65
CA GLU A 530 14.02 30.75 -35.67
C GLU A 530 14.15 31.81 -34.56
N PHE A 531 15.32 31.86 -33.94
CA PHE A 531 15.70 32.94 -33.04
C PHE A 531 15.80 34.25 -33.85
N SER A 532 14.87 35.18 -33.61
CA SER A 532 14.70 36.40 -34.41
C SER A 532 15.33 37.65 -33.77
N ASP A 533 15.01 38.84 -34.30
CA ASP A 533 15.45 40.14 -33.74
C ASP A 533 14.83 40.43 -32.35
N GLY A 534 13.73 39.74 -32.02
CA GLY A 534 13.11 39.75 -30.70
C GLY A 534 13.91 38.98 -29.66
N GLU A 535 13.65 39.25 -28.38
CA GLU A 535 14.22 38.44 -27.30
C GLU A 535 13.44 37.12 -27.17
N THR A 536 14.13 35.99 -27.30
CA THR A 536 13.56 34.64 -27.13
C THR A 536 14.01 34.05 -25.79
N PHE A 537 13.08 33.39 -25.09
CA PHE A 537 13.37 32.73 -23.81
C PHE A 537 13.34 31.21 -23.94
N ILE A 538 14.40 30.54 -23.46
CA ILE A 538 14.48 29.08 -23.37
C ILE A 538 14.35 28.64 -21.91
N ASP A 539 13.49 27.64 -21.65
CA ASP A 539 13.46 26.93 -20.36
C ASP A 539 14.52 25.82 -20.35
N PRO A 540 15.58 25.88 -19.51
CA PRO A 540 16.61 24.83 -19.49
C PRO A 540 16.15 23.50 -18.87
N PHE A 541 14.92 23.40 -18.37
CA PHE A 541 14.37 22.22 -17.71
C PHE A 541 13.34 21.48 -18.58
N PHE A 542 13.82 20.84 -19.64
CA PHE A 542 12.99 20.11 -20.60
C PHE A 542 12.29 18.87 -20.00
N LEU A 543 12.82 18.32 -18.90
CA LEU A 543 12.24 17.18 -18.20
C LEU A 543 12.15 17.46 -16.69
N LYS A 544 10.95 17.84 -16.22
CA LYS A 544 10.70 18.23 -14.82
C LYS A 544 10.12 17.06 -14.02
N ASN A 545 10.96 16.39 -13.22
CA ASN A 545 10.51 15.31 -12.33
C ASN A 545 9.60 15.78 -11.17
N PHE A 546 9.58 17.08 -10.85
CA PHE A 546 8.70 17.70 -9.85
C PHE A 546 8.18 19.07 -10.35
N SER A 547 7.42 19.07 -11.45
CA SER A 547 6.89 20.29 -12.08
C SER A 547 5.98 21.14 -11.16
N LYS A 548 5.41 20.52 -10.12
CA LYS A 548 4.62 21.15 -9.05
C LYS A 548 5.09 20.63 -7.69
N ASN A 549 4.87 21.43 -6.65
CA ASN A 549 5.11 20.99 -5.28
C ASN A 549 4.14 19.84 -4.93
N PRO A 550 4.62 18.62 -4.61
CA PRO A 550 3.76 17.51 -4.21
C PRO A 550 3.11 17.69 -2.83
N PHE A 551 3.58 18.66 -2.04
CA PHE A 551 3.16 18.88 -0.66
C PHE A 551 2.30 20.15 -0.55
N GLN A 552 0.98 19.94 -0.41
CA GLN A 552 -0.01 21.03 -0.38
C GLN A 552 -0.74 21.15 0.97
N LEU A 553 -0.65 20.14 1.84
CA LEU A 553 -1.31 20.16 3.16
C LEU A 553 -0.66 21.23 4.06
N GLU A 554 -1.44 21.80 4.98
CA GLU A 554 -0.94 22.74 5.99
C GLU A 554 -0.12 22.02 7.07
N ALA A 555 -0.57 20.84 7.48
CA ALA A 555 0.15 19.96 8.38
C ALA A 555 -0.07 18.51 7.93
N ARG A 556 0.82 17.61 8.36
CA ARG A 556 0.69 16.17 8.16
C ARG A 556 0.58 15.44 9.48
N GLN A 557 -0.18 14.36 9.44
CA GLN A 557 -0.20 13.39 10.54
C GLN A 557 0.76 12.22 10.30
N TYR A 558 1.10 11.94 9.03
CA TYR A 558 1.87 10.77 8.67
C TYR A 558 3.24 11.13 8.07
N PRO A 559 4.27 10.30 8.32
CA PRO A 559 5.57 10.45 7.69
C PRO A 559 5.51 10.39 6.15
N VAL A 560 6.47 11.06 5.51
CA VAL A 560 6.71 10.97 4.06
C VAL A 560 7.70 9.84 3.78
N ASP A 561 7.33 8.89 2.94
CA ASP A 561 8.12 7.73 2.55
C ASP A 561 8.20 7.61 1.01
N PHE A 562 9.34 8.05 0.46
CA PHE A 562 9.69 7.97 -0.95
C PHE A 562 10.23 6.60 -1.40
N ALA A 563 10.30 5.61 -0.50
CA ALA A 563 10.86 4.26 -0.68
C ALA A 563 12.37 4.16 -0.95
N PHE A 564 12.98 5.11 -1.67
CA PHE A 564 14.39 5.12 -2.02
C PHE A 564 14.95 6.53 -2.28
N SER A 565 16.26 6.71 -2.05
CA SER A 565 17.00 7.95 -2.29
C SER A 565 17.26 8.14 -3.79
N ARG A 566 17.35 9.39 -4.26
CA ARG A 566 17.47 9.67 -5.70
C ARG A 566 18.27 10.93 -6.00
N VAL A 567 18.93 10.92 -7.15
CA VAL A 567 19.72 12.04 -7.65
C VAL A 567 19.31 12.38 -9.07
N TYR A 568 18.92 13.63 -9.28
CA TYR A 568 18.66 14.18 -10.60
C TYR A 568 19.75 15.19 -10.92
N THR A 569 20.40 15.05 -12.08
CA THR A 569 21.32 16.06 -12.59
C THR A 569 20.94 16.42 -14.01
N THR A 570 20.89 17.72 -14.29
CA THR A 570 20.69 18.24 -15.63
C THR A 570 21.88 19.09 -16.02
N ARG A 571 22.44 18.85 -17.20
CA ARG A 571 23.42 19.72 -17.85
C ARG A 571 22.78 20.30 -19.09
N PHE A 572 22.71 21.61 -19.16
CA PHE A 572 22.21 22.36 -20.29
C PHE A 572 23.38 23.13 -20.91
N LEU A 573 23.67 22.81 -22.17
CA LEU A 573 24.77 23.37 -22.94
C LEU A 573 24.17 24.13 -24.12
N LEU A 574 24.35 25.43 -24.17
CA LEU A 574 23.83 26.27 -25.23
C LEU A 574 24.96 27.06 -25.88
N SER A 575 25.07 26.94 -27.20
CA SER A 575 26.00 27.71 -28.01
C SER A 575 25.24 28.61 -28.97
N ILE A 576 25.59 29.89 -28.96
CA ILE A 576 25.05 30.90 -29.88
C ILE A 576 26.18 31.39 -30.80
N PRO A 577 25.89 31.89 -32.01
CA PRO A 577 26.89 32.47 -32.90
C PRO A 577 27.24 33.90 -32.45
N SER A 578 28.24 34.52 -33.09
CA SER A 578 28.74 35.85 -32.69
C SER A 578 27.73 36.98 -32.86
N ASN A 579 26.77 36.85 -33.78
CA ASN A 579 25.70 37.81 -34.03
C ASN A 579 24.53 37.72 -33.04
N PHE A 580 24.61 36.86 -32.02
CA PHE A 580 23.64 36.80 -30.92
C PHE A 580 24.33 37.08 -29.57
N GLU A 581 23.52 37.43 -28.57
CA GLU A 581 23.93 37.60 -27.18
C GLU A 581 22.91 36.99 -26.22
N PHE A 582 23.40 36.64 -25.02
CA PHE A 582 22.54 36.27 -23.90
C PHE A 582 22.07 37.53 -23.18
N THR A 583 20.76 37.65 -22.97
CA THR A 583 20.12 38.82 -22.36
C THR A 583 19.59 38.54 -20.94
N ASP A 584 19.22 37.29 -20.65
CA ASP A 584 18.76 36.84 -19.34
C ASP A 584 19.50 35.54 -18.99
N ILE A 585 20.27 35.55 -17.90
CA ILE A 585 21.04 34.39 -17.45
C ILE A 585 20.64 34.09 -16.01
N PRO A 586 20.21 32.85 -15.72
CA PRO A 586 19.82 32.48 -14.36
C PRO A 586 20.96 32.64 -13.37
N GLU A 587 20.67 33.31 -12.25
CA GLU A 587 21.59 33.41 -11.12
C GLU A 587 21.85 32.05 -10.47
N ASN A 588 23.06 31.91 -9.91
CA ASN A 588 23.43 30.73 -9.14
C ASN A 588 22.63 30.68 -7.84
N GLN A 589 21.93 29.58 -7.59
CA GLN A 589 21.15 29.38 -6.38
C GLN A 589 21.41 28.00 -5.81
N ASN A 590 21.43 27.90 -4.48
CA ASN A 590 21.46 26.62 -3.79
C ASN A 590 20.62 26.70 -2.51
N PHE A 591 19.97 25.60 -2.16
CA PHE A 591 19.29 25.46 -0.89
C PHE A 591 19.30 23.99 -0.46
N THR A 592 19.32 23.77 0.85
CA THR A 592 19.50 22.47 1.47
C THR A 592 18.49 22.34 2.61
N LEU A 593 17.86 21.18 2.72
CA LEU A 593 17.07 20.79 3.90
C LEU A 593 18.02 20.46 5.05
N ALA A 594 17.57 20.63 6.30
CA ALA A 594 18.36 20.35 7.48
C ALA A 594 19.08 18.98 7.41
N ASN A 595 20.29 18.93 7.95
CA ASN A 595 21.16 17.74 7.96
C ASN A 595 21.52 17.17 6.57
N GLY A 596 21.31 17.94 5.49
CA GLY A 596 21.65 17.50 4.13
C GLY A 596 20.73 16.41 3.58
N LYS A 597 19.53 16.23 4.17
CA LYS A 597 18.56 15.22 3.74
C LYS A 597 18.07 15.43 2.31
N ALA A 598 17.97 16.69 1.88
CA ALA A 598 17.72 17.07 0.50
C ALA A 598 18.56 18.29 0.11
N VAL A 599 19.05 18.33 -1.13
CA VAL A 599 19.89 19.42 -1.67
C VAL A 599 19.42 19.76 -3.07
N CYS A 600 19.24 21.05 -3.35
CA CYS A 600 18.98 21.54 -4.69
C CYS A 600 19.94 22.68 -5.03
N GLY A 601 20.38 22.74 -6.28
CA GLY A 601 21.14 23.89 -6.76
C GLY A 601 21.18 23.98 -8.28
N ILE A 602 21.31 25.21 -8.75
CA ILE A 602 21.60 25.60 -10.12
C ILE A 602 22.92 26.36 -10.13
N LYS A 603 23.76 26.07 -11.11
CA LYS A 603 24.99 26.81 -11.38
C LYS A 603 25.11 27.06 -12.87
N THR A 604 25.18 28.32 -13.24
CA THR A 604 25.33 28.82 -14.60
C THR A 604 26.71 29.44 -14.78
N ILE A 605 27.39 29.08 -15.87
CA ILE A 605 28.70 29.61 -16.26
C ILE A 605 28.61 30.01 -17.73
N GLN A 606 28.83 31.28 -18.02
CA GLN A 606 28.97 31.79 -19.39
C GLN A 606 30.47 31.95 -19.71
N GLN A 607 30.87 31.45 -20.88
CA GLN A 607 32.21 31.64 -21.44
C GLN A 607 32.07 32.09 -22.90
N GLY A 608 32.14 33.40 -23.14
CA GLY A 608 31.90 33.96 -24.47
C GLY A 608 30.49 33.63 -24.97
N ALA A 609 30.42 32.92 -26.10
CA ALA A 609 29.18 32.53 -26.77
C ALA A 609 28.64 31.15 -26.34
N GLN A 610 29.21 30.57 -25.28
CA GLN A 610 28.76 29.32 -24.69
C GLN A 610 28.21 29.54 -23.28
N LEU A 611 27.07 28.90 -23.00
CA LEU A 611 26.44 28.87 -21.69
C LEU A 611 26.33 27.43 -21.19
N ASN A 612 26.84 27.17 -20.00
CA ASN A 612 26.73 25.89 -19.32
C ASN A 612 25.95 26.07 -18.02
N LEU A 613 24.76 25.49 -17.97
CA LEU A 613 23.92 25.45 -16.78
C LEU A 613 23.89 24.01 -16.24
N SER A 614 24.24 23.88 -14.98
CA SER A 614 24.18 22.62 -14.24
C SER A 614 23.14 22.72 -13.14
N PHE A 615 22.20 21.78 -13.12
CA PHE A 615 21.21 21.63 -12.06
C PHE A 615 21.40 20.30 -11.36
N LYS A 616 21.17 20.30 -10.05
CA LYS A 616 21.23 19.12 -9.21
C LYS A 616 20.11 19.14 -8.19
N LEU A 617 19.36 18.05 -8.12
CA LEU A 617 18.43 17.75 -7.03
C LEU A 617 18.84 16.40 -6.42
N ILE A 618 19.09 16.39 -5.12
CA ILE A 618 19.48 15.22 -4.34
C ILE A 618 18.42 15.04 -3.26
N LEU A 619 17.77 13.88 -3.23
CA LEU A 619 17.00 13.43 -2.07
C LEU A 619 17.80 12.28 -1.45
N ASN A 620 18.70 12.62 -0.52
CA ASN A 620 19.57 11.65 0.14
C ASN A 620 18.78 10.73 1.07
N ASN A 621 17.75 11.29 1.70
CA ASN A 621 16.86 10.56 2.57
C ASN A 621 15.53 10.26 1.84
N TYR A 622 14.95 9.12 2.16
CA TYR A 622 13.66 8.68 1.60
C TYR A 622 12.55 8.62 2.64
N TYR A 623 12.85 8.90 3.91
CA TYR A 623 11.88 8.89 4.99
C TYR A 623 11.96 10.17 5.82
N TYR A 624 10.87 10.92 5.93
CA TYR A 624 10.80 12.18 6.67
C TYR A 624 9.67 12.07 7.70
N GLU A 625 9.98 12.40 8.95
CA GLU A 625 8.99 12.38 10.02
C GLU A 625 7.91 13.45 9.80
N ALA A 626 6.75 13.31 10.44
CA ALA A 626 5.65 14.26 10.30
C ALA A 626 6.06 15.68 10.75
N GLU A 627 6.93 15.78 11.75
CA GLU A 627 7.46 17.04 12.27
C GLU A 627 8.38 17.77 11.27
N GLU A 628 8.99 17.04 10.33
CA GLU A 628 9.87 17.61 9.30
C GLU A 628 9.08 18.12 8.08
N TYR A 629 7.76 17.93 8.07
CA TYR A 629 6.92 18.19 6.90
C TYR A 629 6.98 19.64 6.41
N GLN A 630 6.97 20.61 7.31
CA GLN A 630 6.95 22.03 6.91
C GLN A 630 8.24 22.41 6.17
N GLU A 631 9.40 21.97 6.67
CA GLU A 631 10.68 22.20 6.00
C GLU A 631 10.71 21.53 4.61
N LEU A 632 10.16 20.30 4.51
CA LEU A 632 10.06 19.57 3.26
C LEU A 632 9.14 20.27 2.26
N LYS A 633 7.96 20.75 2.70
CA LYS A 633 7.00 21.53 1.91
C LYS A 633 7.67 22.78 1.35
N ASP A 634 8.41 23.51 2.17
CA ASP A 634 9.12 24.73 1.78
C ASP A 634 10.27 24.43 0.79
N PHE A 635 11.00 23.33 0.99
CA PHE A 635 12.04 22.88 0.06
C PHE A 635 11.47 22.61 -1.34
N PHE A 636 10.36 21.86 -1.43
CA PHE A 636 9.72 21.57 -2.72
C PHE A 636 9.01 22.78 -3.32
N ALA A 637 8.54 23.73 -2.50
CA ALA A 637 8.04 25.02 -2.99
C ALA A 637 9.17 25.82 -3.66
N LYS A 638 10.33 25.94 -3.01
CA LYS A 638 11.53 26.60 -3.58
C LYS A 638 12.00 25.90 -4.86
N LEU A 639 12.02 24.57 -4.90
CA LEU A 639 12.33 23.80 -6.11
C LEU A 639 11.35 24.13 -7.25
N SER A 640 10.05 24.14 -6.97
CA SER A 640 9.04 24.46 -7.98
C SER A 640 9.17 25.89 -8.50
N ILE A 641 9.49 26.85 -7.64
CA ILE A 641 9.71 28.25 -8.04
C ILE A 641 10.97 28.35 -8.90
N LEU A 642 12.07 27.73 -8.47
CA LEU A 642 13.32 27.69 -9.22
C LEU A 642 13.09 27.18 -10.65
N GLN A 643 12.44 26.03 -10.81
CA GLN A 643 12.18 25.42 -12.12
C GLN A 643 11.16 26.16 -12.98
N LYS A 644 10.34 27.05 -12.41
CA LYS A 644 9.38 27.87 -13.17
C LYS A 644 9.96 29.21 -13.61
N ASN A 645 10.81 29.81 -12.79
CA ASN A 645 11.34 31.15 -13.02
C ASN A 645 12.70 31.14 -13.74
N THR A 646 13.35 29.98 -13.86
CA THR A 646 14.60 29.85 -14.61
C THR A 646 14.29 29.88 -16.10
N ARG A 647 14.84 30.86 -16.81
CA ARG A 647 14.81 30.99 -18.26
C ARG A 647 16.10 31.60 -18.75
N ILE A 648 16.43 31.39 -20.02
CA ILE A 648 17.62 31.95 -20.66
C ILE A 648 17.15 32.82 -21.82
N GLY A 649 17.48 34.11 -21.78
CA GLY A 649 17.16 35.08 -22.82
C GLY A 649 18.25 35.12 -23.89
N ILE A 650 17.85 35.13 -25.15
CA ILE A 650 18.73 35.21 -26.32
C ILE A 650 18.19 36.28 -27.26
N LYS A 651 19.07 37.10 -27.83
CA LYS A 651 18.70 38.13 -28.80
C LYS A 651 19.78 38.32 -29.85
N LYS A 652 19.38 38.65 -31.09
CA LYS A 652 20.30 39.08 -32.15
C LYS A 652 20.89 40.46 -31.83
N LYS A 653 22.20 40.62 -32.01
CA LYS A 653 22.90 41.90 -31.81
C LYS A 653 22.51 42.87 -32.93
N LEU A 654 22.24 44.12 -32.55
CA LEU A 654 21.94 45.22 -33.47
C LEU A 654 23.18 45.72 -34.21
#